data_AF-A0A3M2BDG4-F1
#
_entry.id   AF-A0A3M2BDG4-F1
#
_cell.length_a   1.000
_cell.length_b   1.000
_cell.length_c   1.000
_cell.angle_alpha   90.00
_cell.angle_beta   90.00
_cell.angle_gamma   90.00
#
_symmetry.space_group_name_H-M   'P 1'
#
loop_
_entity.id
_entity.type
_entity.pdbx_description
1 polymer ?
#
loop_
_entity_poly.entity_id
_entity_poly.type
_entity_poly.pdbx_seq_one_letter_code
_entity_poly.pdbx_strand_id
1 'polypeptide(L)'
;MCEPLTQCRRQSRPNADGEPDIGHYGGMSMRSVSMRIMGGLLAACAGTAFAADLPPFEKVSQGYEKVVSTADGSRPMWTVYHHKKDGQLLAELPRNVESQKFFVVATVAGGDPQTGVYSIWHNRVRNPARYVYWKRFGDELALMEPNLEYRATGDAQSRAATDRVYTDRVVLSTRIVATGPGGGPVIDLDQLLLNQSGSFFGNFTRGAKFGLTTIKSIKAFPSNLEATFELPLANGRMAAIHYSLGVPPKDPSYKPRQADRRVGFFYTSFTDRSRNDGESQTTRYIERWHLEKADPKLAMSPPKKPIVYYIEHTTPVRYRRWVREGILAWNKAFEQVGIVNAIEVYQQDAATGAHMDKDPEDIRYSFVRWTNSHMGFAIGPSHAHPETGQIFEADIVMDEAFISGWANAHKSSLLASAAMMHMEPETVDWLLDNPQWDPRLRLADPEDRAAVRAYMAQLREGTADPEQAPPTMLPGVWIDPREHAENGMCMSLPAMSANIEMMRLAMRSGLVDIPAEDGESLLDGLPESFIGPLLRDVIMHEVGHTMGLMHNWRGSSVYQFAEMNSEEWKGNKPILTSVMDYAPTNIVVEEDGLIQGDYTSIDIGPYDKWAISWGYTDKPDDVMKLCTQPEHAFISDEGSSGPDPHSTVWDLGENSLDFADSEMRYVNKARKLLLDKVVEEGQSWEKAREGFNTLLYKQLSAISVSSKWIGGVYFNRYKKGDENAPDPVRPVEVERQRRALDFILNNAFEDKAFGLTPEILAKLGAEQWFDDRRGNDRADLPVHDVVLGVQASAMSMLMNPTRLGRVLDNEMRTPQGEDALTVPEIFEKVRDKVWASLDPKFGNGGPHEFNARNPMISSLQRNLQREHLDRLIDLATGANWPNASANTVTTLARLELREIDRMIADALGTDVDPYSKAHLVDARERIGRALEAAYIRRD
;
A
#
# COMPACT_ATOMS: atom_id res chain seq x y z
N MET A 1 -2.90 40.31 -54.64
CA MET A 1 -3.73 41.54 -54.67
C MET A 1 -3.75 42.08 -53.25
N CYS A 2 -3.12 43.24 -53.06
CA CYS A 2 -3.30 44.26 -52.02
C CYS A 2 -3.69 43.73 -50.62
N GLU A 3 -2.81 43.64 -49.61
CA GLU A 3 -2.07 44.76 -48.97
C GLU A 3 -2.94 46.04 -48.83
N PRO A 4 -2.76 46.89 -47.81
CA PRO A 4 -2.17 46.65 -46.48
C PRO A 4 -2.62 47.66 -45.39
N LEU A 5 -2.06 47.61 -44.17
CA LEU A 5 -0.94 48.43 -43.63
C LEU A 5 -1.51 49.10 -42.35
N THR A 6 -0.78 49.38 -41.29
CA THR A 6 0.52 50.08 -41.24
C THR A 6 1.04 49.93 -39.79
N GLN A 7 2.26 49.41 -39.59
CA GLN A 7 3.48 50.15 -39.19
C GLN A 7 3.54 50.55 -37.69
N CYS A 8 4.68 50.53 -36.99
CA CYS A 8 6.09 50.40 -37.38
C CYS A 8 6.96 50.06 -36.15
N ARG A 9 8.00 49.23 -36.37
CA ARG A 9 9.45 49.40 -36.04
C ARG A 9 9.84 50.29 -34.83
N ARG A 10 10.90 50.06 -34.05
CA ARG A 10 12.10 49.19 -34.10
C ARG A 10 12.89 49.38 -32.78
N GLN A 11 13.57 48.31 -32.35
CA GLN A 11 14.97 48.22 -31.89
C GLN A 11 15.53 49.06 -30.72
N SER A 12 16.03 48.29 -29.74
CA SER A 12 17.41 48.25 -29.19
C SER A 12 17.88 49.20 -28.07
N ARG A 13 18.04 48.58 -26.87
CA ARG A 13 19.22 48.52 -25.94
C ARG A 13 19.82 49.84 -25.37
N PRO A 14 20.67 49.79 -24.32
CA PRO A 14 20.53 49.17 -22.98
C PRO A 14 21.04 50.12 -21.84
N ASN A 15 21.18 49.57 -20.62
CA ASN A 15 21.88 50.12 -19.43
C ASN A 15 21.10 51.18 -18.62
N ALA A 16 21.25 51.35 -17.31
CA ALA A 16 21.79 50.58 -16.18
C ALA A 16 21.37 51.40 -14.93
N ASP A 17 21.34 50.75 -13.77
CA ASP A 17 21.40 51.32 -12.42
C ASP A 17 20.19 52.08 -11.85
N GLY A 18 19.73 51.62 -10.67
CA GLY A 18 18.89 52.42 -9.76
C GLY A 18 17.88 51.57 -8.96
N GLU A 19 18.14 51.41 -7.66
CA GLU A 19 17.36 50.69 -6.64
C GLU A 19 15.86 51.08 -6.52
N PRO A 20 15.02 50.24 -5.85
CA PRO A 20 13.57 50.29 -5.96
C PRO A 20 12.92 51.19 -4.91
N ASP A 21 11.81 51.85 -5.29
CA ASP A 21 10.87 52.47 -4.35
C ASP A 21 9.42 52.12 -4.73
N ILE A 22 8.77 51.44 -3.78
CA ILE A 22 7.35 51.46 -3.36
C ILE A 22 6.29 51.99 -4.34
N GLY A 23 5.22 51.23 -4.59
CA GLY A 23 4.00 51.81 -5.18
C GLY A 23 2.86 50.82 -5.50
N HIS A 24 1.77 50.94 -4.76
CA HIS A 24 0.50 50.20 -4.81
C HIS A 24 -0.14 49.90 -6.19
N TYR A 25 -0.77 48.72 -6.23
CA TYR A 25 -1.86 48.33 -7.14
C TYR A 25 -3.17 49.06 -6.81
N GLY A 26 -3.80 49.68 -7.82
CA GLY A 26 -5.26 49.79 -7.92
C GLY A 26 -5.84 48.43 -8.36
N GLY A 27 -7.10 48.05 -8.14
CA GLY A 27 -8.30 48.83 -7.88
C GLY A 27 -9.46 48.27 -8.74
N MET A 28 -10.59 47.94 -8.09
CA MET A 28 -11.95 47.67 -8.62
C MET A 28 -12.22 46.31 -9.30
N SER A 29 -13.40 45.68 -9.18
CA SER A 29 -14.69 46.08 -8.60
C SER A 29 -15.58 44.84 -8.34
N MET A 30 -16.36 44.83 -7.26
CA MET A 30 -17.55 43.97 -7.10
C MET A 30 -18.77 44.81 -6.74
N ARG A 31 -19.91 44.52 -7.40
CA ARG A 31 -21.24 45.09 -7.12
C ARG A 31 -22.02 44.21 -6.14
N SER A 32 -22.28 44.79 -4.97
CA SER A 32 -23.48 44.75 -4.10
C SER A 32 -24.63 43.75 -4.37
N VAL A 33 -25.06 43.04 -3.30
CA VAL A 33 -26.46 43.03 -2.81
C VAL A 33 -26.50 43.02 -1.26
N SER A 34 -27.03 44.12 -0.74
CA SER A 34 -27.70 44.49 0.53
C SER A 34 -27.87 43.51 1.72
N MET A 35 -27.36 43.94 2.89
CA MET A 35 -27.72 43.48 4.24
C MET A 35 -28.50 44.61 4.97
N ARG A 36 -29.61 44.28 5.65
CA ARG A 36 -30.38 45.21 6.51
C ARG A 36 -29.89 45.15 7.96
N ILE A 37 -29.92 46.33 8.57
CA ILE A 37 -29.35 46.78 9.85
C ILE A 37 -30.33 46.61 11.02
N MET A 38 -29.83 46.30 12.22
CA MET A 38 -30.21 46.87 13.53
C MET A 38 -29.18 46.31 14.56
N GLY A 39 -28.44 47.04 15.39
CA GLY A 39 -28.43 48.44 15.79
C GLY A 39 -28.12 48.57 17.31
N GLY A 40 -26.88 48.98 17.67
CA GLY A 40 -26.47 49.59 18.96
C GLY A 40 -26.23 48.66 20.16
N LEU A 41 -25.21 48.80 21.02
CA LEU A 41 -24.44 49.98 21.44
C LEU A 41 -22.92 49.72 21.41
N LEU A 42 -22.17 50.65 20.81
CA LEU A 42 -20.75 50.87 21.04
C LEU A 42 -20.64 52.15 21.88
N ALA A 43 -20.15 52.02 23.11
CA ALA A 43 -19.60 53.14 23.87
C ALA A 43 -18.13 52.82 24.14
N ALA A 44 -17.26 53.70 23.66
CA ALA A 44 -15.82 53.59 23.76
C ALA A 44 -15.36 53.91 25.19
N CYS A 45 -14.48 53.06 25.72
CA CYS A 45 -13.43 53.47 26.66
C CYS A 45 -12.13 52.82 26.21
N ALA A 46 -11.21 53.65 25.71
CA ALA A 46 -9.81 53.30 25.64
C ALA A 46 -9.24 53.41 27.06
N GLY A 47 -8.58 52.35 27.53
CA GLY A 47 -7.89 52.35 28.82
C GLY A 47 -7.81 50.95 29.44
N THR A 48 -6.59 50.41 29.48
CA THR A 48 -6.15 49.27 30.29
C THR A 48 -6.88 47.95 30.07
N ALA A 49 -6.34 47.08 29.21
CA ALA A 49 -6.57 45.65 29.32
C ALA A 49 -5.79 45.13 30.54
N PHE A 50 -6.37 45.29 31.73
CA PHE A 50 -6.06 44.42 32.85
C PHE A 50 -6.57 43.02 32.48
N ALA A 51 -5.79 41.98 32.78
CA ALA A 51 -6.27 40.61 32.76
C ALA A 51 -7.61 40.57 33.50
N ALA A 52 -8.70 40.23 32.82
CA ALA A 52 -9.97 40.04 33.50
C ALA A 52 -9.78 38.82 34.42
N ASP A 53 -9.92 39.01 35.74
CA ASP A 53 -9.85 37.89 36.68
C ASP A 53 -10.80 36.78 36.21
N LEU A 54 -10.26 35.58 35.99
CA LEU A 54 -11.04 34.41 35.59
C LEU A 54 -12.19 34.19 36.59
N PRO A 55 -13.38 33.81 36.13
CA PRO A 55 -14.50 33.61 37.04
C PRO A 55 -14.18 32.50 38.07
N PRO A 56 -14.75 32.56 39.29
CA PRO A 56 -14.59 31.51 40.30
C PRO A 56 -15.03 30.15 39.76
N PHE A 57 -14.29 29.09 40.09
CA PHE A 57 -14.57 27.74 39.62
C PHE A 57 -15.99 27.31 39.93
N GLU A 58 -16.49 27.60 41.13
CA GLU A 58 -17.83 27.23 41.59
C GLU A 58 -18.95 27.80 40.70
N LYS A 59 -18.70 28.95 40.06
CA LYS A 59 -19.62 29.56 39.11
C LYS A 59 -19.59 28.85 37.76
N VAL A 60 -18.42 28.42 37.31
CA VAL A 60 -18.23 27.75 36.02
C VAL A 60 -18.65 26.27 36.08
N SER A 61 -18.39 25.62 37.22
CA SER A 61 -18.70 24.21 37.46
C SER A 61 -20.10 23.97 38.03
N GLN A 62 -20.98 24.99 38.02
CA GLN A 62 -22.32 24.86 38.58
C GLN A 62 -23.11 23.78 37.83
N GLY A 63 -23.57 22.74 38.54
CA GLY A 63 -24.30 21.61 37.95
C GLY A 63 -23.41 20.51 37.36
N TYR A 64 -22.09 20.70 37.36
CA TYR A 64 -21.15 19.67 36.92
C TYR A 64 -20.81 18.71 38.06
N GLU A 65 -20.69 17.42 37.73
CA GLU A 65 -20.24 16.39 38.66
C GLU A 65 -18.85 15.89 38.27
N LYS A 66 -17.99 15.63 39.25
CA LYS A 66 -16.65 15.09 38.99
C LYS A 66 -16.76 13.66 38.45
N VAL A 67 -16.08 13.37 37.35
CA VAL A 67 -15.93 12.02 36.80
C VAL A 67 -14.99 11.21 37.69
N VAL A 68 -15.44 10.03 38.14
CA VAL A 68 -14.67 9.11 38.98
C VAL A 68 -14.46 7.81 38.22
N SER A 69 -13.22 7.53 37.84
CA SER A 69 -12.87 6.37 37.00
C SER A 69 -11.97 5.34 37.68
N THR A 70 -11.45 5.65 38.88
CA THR A 70 -10.70 4.70 39.69
C THR A 70 -11.38 4.46 41.03
N ALA A 71 -11.58 3.18 41.38
CA ALA A 71 -12.26 2.79 42.62
C ALA A 71 -11.45 3.15 43.89
N ASP A 72 -10.13 3.29 43.75
CA ASP A 72 -9.19 3.64 44.82
C ASP A 72 -9.07 5.16 45.07
N GLY A 73 -9.74 5.99 44.26
CA GLY A 73 -9.66 7.45 44.35
C GLY A 73 -8.33 8.06 43.91
N SER A 74 -7.46 7.29 43.23
CA SER A 74 -6.23 7.78 42.62
C SER A 74 -6.46 9.05 41.79
N ARG A 75 -5.58 10.03 41.95
CA ARG A 75 -5.70 11.32 41.26
C ARG A 75 -5.54 11.11 39.75
N PRO A 76 -6.50 11.54 38.91
CA PRO A 76 -6.38 11.39 37.47
C PRO A 76 -5.37 12.39 36.89
N MET A 77 -4.87 12.09 35.68
CA MET A 77 -4.03 12.96 34.88
C MET A 77 -4.70 14.33 34.75
N TRP A 78 -5.94 14.35 34.25
CA TRP A 78 -6.83 15.52 34.23
C TRP A 78 -8.09 15.23 35.04
N THR A 79 -8.52 16.18 35.86
CA THR A 79 -9.79 16.03 36.60
C THR A 79 -10.93 16.48 35.72
N VAL A 80 -11.76 15.54 35.28
CA VAL A 80 -12.89 15.83 34.39
C VAL A 80 -14.18 16.05 35.19
N TYR A 81 -14.98 17.00 34.75
CA TYR A 81 -16.29 17.32 35.28
C TYR A 81 -17.33 17.22 34.16
N HIS A 82 -18.48 16.60 34.45
CA HIS A 82 -19.54 16.32 33.48
C HIS A 82 -20.87 16.96 33.93
N HIS A 83 -21.47 17.76 33.06
CA HIS A 83 -22.79 18.33 33.25
C HIS A 83 -23.87 17.41 32.68
N LYS A 84 -24.40 16.50 33.50
CA LYS A 84 -25.32 15.42 33.08
C LYS A 84 -26.56 15.88 32.30
N LYS A 85 -27.03 17.11 32.53
CA LYS A 85 -28.24 17.63 31.89
C LYS A 85 -28.02 17.97 30.42
N ASP A 86 -26.89 18.61 30.12
CA ASP A 86 -26.61 19.19 28.81
C ASP A 86 -25.46 18.45 28.08
N GLY A 87 -24.85 17.46 28.73
CA GLY A 87 -23.79 16.63 28.16
C GLY A 87 -22.46 17.35 27.97
N GLN A 88 -22.19 18.41 28.72
CA GLN A 88 -20.97 19.21 28.58
C GLN A 88 -19.83 18.71 29.46
N LEU A 89 -18.58 18.86 28.99
CA LEU A 89 -17.38 18.47 29.72
C LEU A 89 -16.44 19.65 30.01
N LEU A 90 -15.95 19.69 31.25
CA LEU A 90 -14.82 20.54 31.65
C LEU A 90 -13.66 19.65 32.12
N ALA A 91 -12.43 20.09 31.90
CA ALA A 91 -11.25 19.45 32.50
C ALA A 91 -10.43 20.47 33.29
N GLU A 92 -10.07 20.13 34.53
CA GLU A 92 -8.97 20.76 35.24
C GLU A 92 -7.66 20.01 34.94
N LEU A 93 -6.71 20.73 34.36
CA LEU A 93 -5.37 20.24 34.06
C LEU A 93 -4.44 20.45 35.27
N PRO A 94 -3.33 19.72 35.40
CA PRO A 94 -2.40 19.91 36.52
C PRO A 94 -1.75 21.31 36.48
N ARG A 95 -1.34 21.82 37.65
CA ARG A 95 -0.68 23.15 37.76
C ARG A 95 0.54 23.30 36.86
N ASN A 96 1.27 22.21 36.66
CA ASN A 96 2.50 22.15 35.87
C ASN A 96 2.24 21.62 34.45
N VAL A 97 1.02 21.79 33.91
CA VAL A 97 0.62 21.26 32.61
C VAL A 97 1.61 21.62 31.48
N GLU A 98 2.21 22.82 31.52
CA GLU A 98 3.15 23.27 30.50
C GLU A 98 4.47 22.49 30.47
N SER A 99 4.79 21.78 31.56
CA SER A 99 5.97 20.90 31.64
C SER A 99 5.72 19.46 31.19
N GLN A 100 4.48 19.13 30.86
CA GLN A 100 4.05 17.77 30.58
C GLN A 100 3.85 17.57 29.08
N LYS A 101 4.65 16.69 28.49
CA LYS A 101 4.42 16.13 27.15
C LYS A 101 3.55 14.87 27.25
N PHE A 102 2.65 14.68 26.31
CA PHE A 102 1.73 13.54 26.25
C PHE A 102 1.34 13.26 24.79
N PHE A 103 0.74 12.10 24.54
CA PHE A 103 0.18 11.73 23.24
C PHE A 103 -1.30 12.03 23.18
N VAL A 104 -1.78 12.41 21.99
CA VAL A 104 -3.21 12.38 21.63
C VAL A 104 -3.35 11.40 20.48
N VAL A 105 -4.00 10.27 20.74
CA VAL A 105 -4.38 9.26 19.74
C VAL A 105 -5.86 9.45 19.42
N ALA A 106 -6.19 9.50 18.13
CA ALA A 106 -7.55 9.73 17.66
C ALA A 106 -7.99 8.59 16.72
N THR A 107 -9.03 7.88 17.11
CA THR A 107 -9.53 6.67 16.44
C THR A 107 -11.00 6.80 16.07
N VAL A 108 -11.40 6.24 14.94
CA VAL A 108 -12.83 6.06 14.61
C VAL A 108 -13.29 4.78 15.32
N ALA A 109 -14.05 4.92 16.41
CA ALA A 109 -14.43 3.81 17.29
C ALA A 109 -15.76 3.13 16.88
N GLY A 110 -16.48 3.66 15.89
CA GLY A 110 -17.73 3.05 15.43
C GLY A 110 -18.50 3.87 14.40
N GLY A 111 -19.47 3.23 13.75
CA GLY A 111 -20.36 3.87 12.78
C GLY A 111 -19.73 4.18 11.42
N ASP A 112 -18.55 3.62 11.15
CA ASP A 112 -17.82 3.72 9.89
C ASP A 112 -17.17 2.36 9.53
N PRO A 113 -17.07 1.97 8.25
CA PRO A 113 -16.35 0.77 7.82
C PRO A 113 -14.88 0.71 8.29
N GLN A 114 -14.24 1.85 8.57
CA GLN A 114 -12.87 1.95 9.06
C GLN A 114 -12.79 1.91 10.60
N THR A 115 -13.78 1.32 11.27
CA THR A 115 -13.80 1.24 12.74
C THR A 115 -12.54 0.55 13.27
N GLY A 116 -11.92 1.11 14.30
CA GLY A 116 -10.66 0.64 14.88
C GLY A 116 -9.42 1.07 14.10
N VAL A 117 -9.55 1.54 12.86
CA VAL A 117 -8.46 2.15 12.11
C VAL A 117 -8.27 3.58 12.59
N TYR A 118 -7.02 3.98 12.79
CA TYR A 118 -6.72 5.38 13.09
C TYR A 118 -7.18 6.27 11.93
N SER A 119 -7.36 7.57 12.18
CA SER A 119 -7.84 8.56 11.18
C SER A 119 -6.95 8.77 9.92
N ILE A 120 -6.00 7.86 9.67
CA ILE A 120 -5.00 7.80 8.60
C ILE A 120 -5.62 8.04 7.21
N TRP A 121 -6.73 7.37 6.87
CA TRP A 121 -7.40 7.51 5.58
C TRP A 121 -7.87 8.94 5.26
N HIS A 122 -8.08 9.76 6.28
CA HIS A 122 -8.66 11.10 6.13
C HIS A 122 -7.61 12.21 6.14
N ASN A 123 -6.31 11.92 6.39
CA ASN A 123 -5.32 12.96 6.65
C ASN A 123 -3.89 12.69 6.14
N ARG A 124 -3.55 11.49 5.61
CA ARG A 124 -2.18 11.16 5.17
C ARG A 124 -1.09 11.58 6.19
N VAL A 125 -1.36 11.39 7.49
CA VAL A 125 -0.44 11.83 8.56
C VAL A 125 0.44 10.67 9.02
N ARG A 126 1.75 10.89 8.91
CA ARG A 126 2.89 10.02 9.29
C ARG A 126 2.89 9.47 10.72
N ASN A 127 1.96 9.87 11.58
CA ASN A 127 1.77 9.32 12.92
C ASN A 127 0.35 9.66 13.43
N PRO A 128 -0.55 8.67 13.64
CA PRO A 128 -1.89 8.92 14.17
C PRO A 128 -1.88 9.44 15.62
N ALA A 129 -0.76 9.24 16.34
CA ALA A 129 -0.54 9.77 17.67
C ALA A 129 0.28 11.07 17.61
N ARG A 130 -0.33 12.18 18.06
CA ARG A 130 0.36 13.46 18.16
C ARG A 130 1.08 13.57 19.50
N TYR A 131 2.40 13.73 19.48
CA TYR A 131 3.18 14.04 20.68
C TYR A 131 3.13 15.55 20.94
N VAL A 132 2.52 15.97 22.05
CA VAL A 132 2.15 17.37 22.29
C VAL A 132 2.40 17.81 23.73
N TYR A 133 2.40 19.12 23.96
CA TYR A 133 2.45 19.74 25.28
C TYR A 133 1.61 21.02 25.30
N TRP A 134 1.30 21.55 26.48
CA TRP A 134 0.56 22.80 26.61
C TRP A 134 1.47 24.01 26.74
N LYS A 135 1.11 25.13 26.12
CA LYS A 135 1.79 26.42 26.32
C LYS A 135 0.76 27.52 26.58
N ARG A 136 0.97 28.31 27.64
CA ARG A 136 0.04 29.36 28.03
C ARG A 136 0.31 30.68 27.31
N PHE A 137 -0.75 31.30 26.82
CA PHE A 137 -0.77 32.63 26.21
C PHE A 137 -1.87 33.46 26.89
N GLY A 138 -1.55 34.10 28.02
CA GLY A 138 -2.55 34.81 28.81
C GLY A 138 -3.63 33.87 29.34
N ASP A 139 -4.88 34.10 28.94
CA ASP A 139 -6.02 33.25 29.30
C ASP A 139 -6.30 32.15 28.27
N GLU A 140 -5.39 31.89 27.35
CA GLU A 140 -5.46 30.76 26.42
C GLU A 140 -4.36 29.73 26.70
N LEU A 141 -4.69 28.47 26.42
CA LEU A 141 -3.75 27.36 26.33
C LEU A 141 -3.69 26.90 24.88
N ALA A 142 -2.50 26.94 24.30
CA ALA A 142 -2.21 26.36 23.00
C ALA A 142 -1.69 24.93 23.18
N LEU A 143 -2.25 23.98 22.43
CA LEU A 143 -1.69 22.64 22.30
C LEU A 143 -0.57 22.70 21.26
N MET A 144 0.65 22.49 21.72
CA MET A 144 1.88 22.62 20.95
C MET A 144 2.40 21.23 20.56
N GLU A 145 2.85 21.09 19.33
CA GLU A 145 3.63 19.95 18.86
C GLU A 145 5.10 20.37 18.79
N PRO A 146 6.02 19.68 19.48
CA PRO A 146 7.42 20.05 19.50
C PRO A 146 8.08 19.78 18.14
N ASN A 147 9.03 20.62 17.75
CA ASN A 147 9.90 20.31 16.62
C ASN A 147 10.83 19.13 16.99
N LEU A 148 10.61 17.98 16.38
CA LEU A 148 11.42 16.78 16.59
C LEU A 148 12.39 16.50 15.45
N GLU A 149 12.20 17.16 14.31
CA GLU A 149 12.93 16.93 13.06
C GLU A 149 14.33 17.54 13.09
N TYR A 150 14.50 18.69 13.73
CA TYR A 150 15.77 19.43 13.74
C TYR A 150 16.29 19.65 15.16
N ARG A 151 17.57 19.32 15.38
CA ARG A 151 18.26 19.48 16.68
C ARG A 151 19.66 20.04 16.47
N ALA A 152 20.31 20.42 17.56
CA ALA A 152 21.73 20.76 17.56
C ALA A 152 22.42 20.22 18.83
N THR A 153 23.43 19.37 18.67
CA THR A 153 24.22 18.84 19.79
C THR A 153 25.53 19.60 20.02
N GLY A 154 25.89 20.53 19.13
CA GLY A 154 27.14 21.30 19.13
C GLY A 154 27.25 22.37 20.21
N ASP A 155 27.82 23.52 19.88
CA ASP A 155 27.96 24.63 20.83
C ASP A 155 26.62 25.31 21.16
N ALA A 156 26.62 26.20 22.16
CA ALA A 156 25.42 26.87 22.62
C ALA A 156 24.80 27.79 21.57
N GLN A 157 25.62 28.37 20.68
CA GLN A 157 25.19 29.28 19.63
C GLN A 157 24.53 28.50 18.49
N SER A 158 25.06 27.33 18.13
CA SER A 158 24.41 26.41 17.20
C SER A 158 23.04 25.94 17.70
N ARG A 159 22.92 25.63 19.00
CA ARG A 159 21.62 25.35 19.65
C ARG A 159 20.67 26.53 19.55
N ALA A 160 21.09 27.71 20.02
CA ALA A 160 20.26 28.91 19.98
C ALA A 160 19.84 29.30 18.55
N ALA A 161 20.72 29.10 17.56
CA ALA A 161 20.41 29.35 16.16
C ALA A 161 19.37 28.36 15.62
N THR A 162 19.49 27.07 15.97
CA THR A 162 18.53 26.02 15.59
C THR A 162 17.17 26.30 16.22
N ASP A 163 17.12 26.56 17.52
CA ASP A 163 15.90 26.88 18.27
C ASP A 163 15.20 28.14 17.73
N ARG A 164 15.96 29.10 17.20
CA ARG A 164 15.41 30.31 16.56
C ARG A 164 14.80 30.02 15.18
N VAL A 165 15.35 29.07 14.42
CA VAL A 165 14.92 28.78 13.05
C VAL A 165 13.79 27.76 13.02
N TYR A 166 13.89 26.71 13.83
CA TYR A 166 12.94 25.59 13.84
C TYR A 166 12.12 25.63 15.12
N THR A 167 10.90 26.13 15.00
CA THR A 167 9.99 26.34 16.12
C THR A 167 8.94 25.23 16.21
N ASP A 168 8.41 25.05 17.41
CA ASP A 168 7.24 24.21 17.65
C ASP A 168 5.99 24.74 16.93
N ARG A 169 5.01 23.86 16.71
CA ARG A 169 3.78 24.16 15.97
C ARG A 169 2.58 24.22 16.90
N VAL A 170 1.71 25.23 16.74
CA VAL A 170 0.38 25.24 17.37
C VAL A 170 -0.51 24.26 16.60
N VAL A 171 -1.06 23.26 17.29
CA VAL A 171 -2.06 22.32 16.74
C VAL A 171 -3.45 22.95 16.82
N LEU A 172 -3.78 23.48 17.99
CA LEU A 172 -5.05 24.14 18.31
C LEU A 172 -4.89 24.97 19.59
N SER A 173 -5.92 25.72 19.99
CA SER A 173 -5.95 26.38 21.29
C SER A 173 -7.33 26.29 21.96
N THR A 174 -7.36 26.49 23.26
CA THR A 174 -8.59 26.58 24.05
C THR A 174 -8.45 27.63 25.15
N ARG A 175 -9.56 28.25 25.55
CA ARG A 175 -9.57 29.29 26.57
C ARG A 175 -9.60 28.67 27.97
N ILE A 176 -8.85 29.26 28.89
CA ILE A 176 -8.95 28.98 30.32
C ILE A 176 -10.26 29.61 30.81
N VAL A 177 -11.17 28.79 31.33
CA VAL A 177 -12.48 29.24 31.80
C VAL A 177 -12.51 29.52 33.30
N ALA A 178 -11.63 28.89 34.09
CA ALA A 178 -11.47 29.12 35.52
C ALA A 178 -10.11 28.59 36.01
N THR A 179 -9.76 28.88 37.26
CA THR A 179 -8.73 28.13 37.99
C THR A 179 -9.42 27.11 38.89
N GLY A 180 -9.10 25.83 38.75
CA GLY A 180 -9.80 24.74 39.43
C GLY A 180 -9.37 24.56 40.89
N PRO A 181 -10.02 23.66 41.64
CA PRO A 181 -9.73 23.41 43.06
C PRO A 181 -8.32 22.88 43.31
N GLY A 182 -7.77 22.13 42.35
CA GLY A 182 -6.37 21.70 42.34
C GLY A 182 -5.39 22.82 41.99
N GLY A 183 -5.87 24.01 41.67
CA GLY A 183 -5.13 25.24 41.30
C GLY A 183 -4.59 25.24 39.87
N GLY A 184 -5.02 24.30 39.03
CA GLY A 184 -4.66 24.25 37.62
C GLY A 184 -5.67 24.97 36.73
N PRO A 185 -5.36 25.17 35.44
CA PRO A 185 -6.30 25.77 34.50
C PRO A 185 -7.45 24.81 34.19
N VAL A 186 -8.66 25.36 34.14
CA VAL A 186 -9.86 24.63 33.69
C VAL A 186 -10.16 25.03 32.25
N ILE A 187 -10.42 24.04 31.40
CA ILE A 187 -10.77 24.21 29.99
C ILE A 187 -12.12 23.58 29.67
N ASP A 188 -12.74 24.06 28.60
CA ASP A 188 -13.87 23.42 27.93
C ASP A 188 -13.35 22.27 27.05
N LEU A 189 -13.71 21.03 27.41
CA LEU A 189 -13.29 19.83 26.69
C LEU A 189 -14.07 19.64 25.39
N ASP A 190 -15.32 20.13 25.31
CA ASP A 190 -16.13 20.02 24.09
C ASP A 190 -15.53 20.92 23.01
N GLN A 191 -15.11 22.13 23.40
CA GLN A 191 -14.39 23.04 22.49
C GLN A 191 -13.08 22.44 21.97
N LEU A 192 -12.41 21.61 22.79
CA LEU A 192 -11.14 20.96 22.44
C LEU A 192 -11.36 19.73 21.53
N LEU A 193 -12.23 18.80 21.95
CA LEU A 193 -12.34 17.46 21.36
C LEU A 193 -13.48 17.34 20.33
N LEU A 194 -14.49 18.20 20.37
CA LEU A 194 -15.61 18.18 19.42
C LEU A 194 -15.47 19.30 18.39
N ASN A 195 -15.51 20.55 18.83
CA ASN A 195 -15.57 21.70 17.93
C ASN A 195 -14.30 21.86 17.08
N GLN A 196 -13.17 21.34 17.57
CA GLN A 196 -11.88 21.33 16.89
C GLN A 196 -11.44 19.91 16.46
N SER A 197 -12.38 18.95 16.40
CA SER A 197 -12.10 17.57 16.00
C SER A 197 -11.47 17.45 14.60
N GLY A 198 -11.70 18.42 13.71
CA GLY A 198 -11.07 18.47 12.39
C GLY A 198 -9.54 18.54 12.43
N SER A 199 -8.92 19.02 13.53
CA SER A 199 -7.46 19.01 13.70
C SER A 199 -6.88 17.61 13.89
N PHE A 200 -7.72 16.64 14.27
CA PHE A 200 -7.36 15.24 14.48
C PHE A 200 -7.92 14.34 13.37
N PHE A 201 -9.21 14.51 13.03
CA PHE A 201 -9.94 13.66 12.09
C PHE A 201 -10.04 14.22 10.66
N GLY A 202 -9.49 15.41 10.39
CA GLY A 202 -9.46 16.01 9.05
C GLY A 202 -10.86 16.20 8.46
N ASN A 203 -11.08 15.65 7.27
CA ASN A 203 -12.37 15.75 6.56
C ASN A 203 -13.48 14.90 7.19
N PHE A 204 -13.15 13.86 7.97
CA PHE A 204 -14.14 12.93 8.50
C PHE A 204 -15.19 13.64 9.38
N THR A 205 -14.76 14.55 10.26
CA THR A 205 -15.67 15.31 11.13
C THR A 205 -16.08 16.67 10.54
N ARG A 206 -15.67 16.98 9.31
CA ARG A 206 -16.01 18.25 8.65
C ARG A 206 -17.52 18.34 8.44
N GLY A 207 -18.14 19.37 9.01
CA GLY A 207 -19.58 19.60 8.89
C GLY A 207 -20.46 18.69 9.76
N ALA A 208 -19.84 17.92 10.67
CA ALA A 208 -20.55 17.12 11.66
C ALA A 208 -21.47 17.97 12.56
N LYS A 209 -22.56 17.37 13.03
CA LYS A 209 -23.60 18.06 13.81
C LYS A 209 -23.30 17.98 15.30
N PHE A 210 -22.30 18.72 15.77
CA PHE A 210 -21.83 18.67 17.17
C PHE A 210 -22.91 18.97 18.22
N GLY A 211 -23.96 19.73 17.88
CA GLY A 211 -25.10 19.97 18.77
C GLY A 211 -25.98 18.74 19.05
N LEU A 212 -25.74 17.62 18.36
CA LEU A 212 -26.41 16.32 18.56
C LEU A 212 -25.45 15.27 19.13
N THR A 213 -24.31 15.68 19.68
CA THR A 213 -23.31 14.77 20.25
C THR A 213 -23.83 14.13 21.53
N THR A 214 -23.51 12.86 21.72
CA THR A 214 -23.67 12.15 22.99
C THR A 214 -22.33 11.64 23.48
N ILE A 215 -22.08 11.74 24.79
CA ILE A 215 -20.88 11.17 25.42
C ILE A 215 -21.15 9.69 25.68
N LYS A 216 -20.42 8.81 25.01
CA LYS A 216 -20.52 7.34 25.24
C LYS A 216 -19.72 6.92 26.46
N SER A 217 -18.52 7.44 26.60
CA SER A 217 -17.65 7.16 27.73
C SER A 217 -16.69 8.32 27.98
N ILE A 218 -16.35 8.52 29.26
CA ILE A 218 -15.31 9.43 29.69
C ILE A 218 -14.64 8.81 30.92
N LYS A 219 -13.36 8.44 30.79
CA LYS A 219 -12.60 7.77 31.86
C LYS A 219 -11.30 8.53 32.11
N ALA A 220 -11.09 9.01 33.33
CA ALA A 220 -9.92 9.77 33.73
C ALA A 220 -9.05 8.93 34.70
N PHE A 221 -7.88 8.51 34.24
CA PHE A 221 -6.92 7.68 34.98
C PHE A 221 -5.65 8.48 35.33
N PRO A 222 -4.77 7.99 36.22
CA PRO A 222 -3.56 8.72 36.60
C PRO A 222 -2.60 9.03 35.45
N SER A 223 -2.54 8.15 34.44
CA SER A 223 -1.61 8.25 33.31
C SER A 223 -2.27 8.62 31.97
N ASN A 224 -3.60 8.60 31.90
CA ASN A 224 -4.34 8.80 30.65
C ASN A 224 -5.78 9.28 30.85
N LEU A 225 -6.37 9.82 29.79
CA LEU A 225 -7.77 10.21 29.67
C LEU A 225 -8.35 9.60 28.40
N GLU A 226 -9.47 8.89 28.55
CA GLU A 226 -10.20 8.23 27.46
C GLU A 226 -11.56 8.91 27.28
N ALA A 227 -11.87 9.36 26.07
CA ALA A 227 -13.11 10.04 25.75
C ALA A 227 -13.71 9.55 24.43
N THR A 228 -14.93 9.00 24.48
CA THR A 228 -15.68 8.58 23.28
C THR A 228 -16.94 9.41 23.12
N PHE A 229 -17.12 9.96 21.92
CA PHE A 229 -18.27 10.76 21.52
C PHE A 229 -18.98 10.13 20.34
N GLU A 230 -20.31 10.05 20.37
CA GLU A 230 -21.12 9.64 19.23
C GLU A 230 -21.89 10.85 18.67
N LEU A 231 -21.77 11.10 17.37
CA LEU A 231 -22.32 12.27 16.71
C LEU A 231 -22.70 12.00 15.24
N PRO A 232 -23.64 12.77 14.66
CA PRO A 232 -23.97 12.66 13.25
C PRO A 232 -22.90 13.37 12.39
N LEU A 233 -22.36 12.65 11.40
CA LEU A 233 -21.49 13.21 10.37
C LEU A 233 -22.28 14.13 9.42
N ALA A 234 -21.58 14.81 8.51
CA ALA A 234 -22.21 15.71 7.53
C ALA A 234 -23.27 15.01 6.65
N ASN A 235 -23.07 13.71 6.35
CA ASN A 235 -24.02 12.87 5.61
C ASN A 235 -25.19 12.34 6.46
N GLY A 236 -25.24 12.68 7.75
CA GLY A 236 -26.30 12.26 8.68
C GLY A 236 -26.09 10.88 9.32
N ARG A 237 -25.06 10.11 8.95
CA ARG A 237 -24.72 8.84 9.61
C ARG A 237 -24.14 9.11 10.99
N MET A 238 -24.56 8.34 12.00
CA MET A 238 -23.95 8.39 13.33
C MET A 238 -22.57 7.73 13.29
N ALA A 239 -21.56 8.38 13.86
CA ALA A 239 -20.23 7.84 14.05
C ALA A 239 -19.76 8.06 15.48
N ALA A 240 -18.92 7.15 15.98
CA ALA A 240 -18.23 7.28 17.25
C ALA A 240 -16.76 7.67 17.00
N ILE A 241 -16.33 8.79 17.57
CA ILE A 241 -14.92 9.20 17.60
C ILE A 241 -14.38 8.99 19.01
N HIS A 242 -13.14 8.53 19.09
CA HIS A 242 -12.46 8.26 20.34
C HIS A 242 -11.14 9.03 20.43
N TYR A 243 -10.84 9.53 21.62
CA TYR A 243 -9.58 10.15 21.97
C TYR A 243 -8.96 9.45 23.18
N SER A 244 -7.72 8.97 22.99
CA SER A 244 -6.86 8.51 24.07
C SER A 244 -5.72 9.50 24.27
N LEU A 245 -5.70 10.14 25.45
CA LEU A 245 -4.66 11.09 25.84
C LEU A 245 -3.78 10.44 26.89
N GLY A 246 -2.53 10.12 26.56
CA GLY A 246 -1.66 9.32 27.43
C GLY A 246 -0.28 9.93 27.64
N VAL A 247 0.23 9.87 28.87
CA VAL A 247 1.64 10.17 29.14
C VAL A 247 2.46 8.91 28.82
N PRO A 248 3.45 8.98 27.90
CA PRO A 248 4.26 7.81 27.61
C PRO A 248 5.09 7.41 28.83
N PRO A 249 5.42 6.11 28.98
CA PRO A 249 6.32 5.67 30.04
C PRO A 249 7.66 6.41 29.96
N LYS A 250 8.07 7.04 31.06
CA LYS A 250 9.42 7.59 31.19
C LYS A 250 10.34 6.51 31.72
N ASP A 251 11.03 5.82 30.83
CA ASP A 251 12.03 4.82 31.20
C ASP A 251 13.45 5.31 30.87
N PRO A 252 14.17 5.91 31.83
CA PRO A 252 15.50 6.44 31.58
C PRO A 252 16.54 5.33 31.33
N SER A 253 16.24 4.05 31.57
CA SER A 253 17.17 2.96 31.25
C SER A 253 17.05 2.46 29.82
N TYR A 254 16.00 2.83 29.08
CA TYR A 254 15.88 2.50 27.66
C TYR A 254 17.01 3.17 26.86
N LYS A 255 17.72 2.36 26.07
CA LYS A 255 18.78 2.84 25.18
C LYS A 255 18.30 2.76 23.73
N PRO A 256 18.19 3.90 23.02
CA PRO A 256 17.92 3.90 21.58
C PRO A 256 18.95 3.09 20.80
N ARG A 257 18.53 2.44 19.71
CA ARG A 257 19.42 1.71 18.80
C ARG A 257 19.46 2.41 17.46
N GLN A 258 20.66 2.77 16.99
CA GLN A 258 20.81 3.35 15.66
C GLN A 258 20.39 2.36 14.58
N ALA A 259 19.64 2.84 13.59
CA ALA A 259 19.20 2.04 12.45
C ALA A 259 20.37 1.70 11.51
N ASP A 260 20.33 0.50 10.93
CA ASP A 260 21.23 0.08 9.85
C ASP A 260 20.38 -0.32 8.64
N ARG A 261 20.73 0.17 7.44
CA ARG A 261 19.92 -0.05 6.22
C ARG A 261 19.84 -1.52 5.80
N ARG A 262 20.73 -2.38 6.32
CA ARG A 262 20.76 -3.83 6.06
C ARG A 262 19.73 -4.62 6.88
N VAL A 263 19.07 -4.01 7.86
CA VAL A 263 18.05 -4.65 8.71
C VAL A 263 16.78 -3.79 8.73
N GLY A 264 15.63 -4.41 8.55
CA GLY A 264 14.35 -3.74 8.38
C GLY A 264 13.58 -3.45 9.65
N PHE A 265 13.95 -2.37 10.34
CA PHE A 265 13.12 -1.80 11.40
C PHE A 265 12.54 -0.44 10.99
N PHE A 266 11.30 -0.16 11.38
CA PHE A 266 10.75 1.20 11.46
C PHE A 266 11.66 2.07 12.33
N TYR A 267 11.65 3.39 12.08
CA TYR A 267 12.57 4.28 12.77
C TYR A 267 12.02 5.69 12.97
N THR A 268 12.42 6.27 14.10
CA THR A 268 12.33 7.71 14.35
C THR A 268 13.60 8.39 13.85
N SER A 269 13.53 9.67 13.45
CA SER A 269 14.69 10.37 12.89
C SER A 269 14.74 11.85 13.25
N PHE A 270 15.95 12.39 13.40
CA PHE A 270 16.19 13.83 13.50
C PHE A 270 17.47 14.23 12.76
N THR A 271 17.53 15.46 12.28
CA THR A 271 18.67 16.09 11.61
C THR A 271 19.38 17.03 12.57
N ASP A 272 20.66 16.77 12.83
CA ASP A 272 21.52 17.61 13.64
C ASP A 272 22.16 18.73 12.79
N ARG A 273 21.65 19.95 12.92
CA ARG A 273 22.11 21.13 12.17
C ARG A 273 23.45 21.70 12.63
N SER A 274 24.00 21.18 13.72
CA SER A 274 25.33 21.56 14.21
C SER A 274 26.45 20.62 13.75
N ARG A 275 26.10 19.47 13.15
CA ARG A 275 27.05 18.47 12.67
C ARG A 275 27.56 18.83 11.26
N ASN A 276 28.85 19.13 11.13
CA ASN A 276 29.48 19.56 9.86
C ASN A 276 30.71 18.72 9.49
N ASP A 277 30.69 17.42 9.80
CA ASP A 277 31.81 16.48 9.56
C ASP A 277 31.83 15.86 8.16
N GLY A 278 30.90 16.26 7.28
CA GLY A 278 30.78 15.71 5.92
C GLY A 278 30.00 14.39 5.86
N GLU A 279 29.53 13.87 6.99
CA GLU A 279 28.60 12.73 7.04
C GLU A 279 27.13 13.19 7.03
N SER A 280 26.20 12.22 6.94
CA SER A 280 24.77 12.48 7.09
C SER A 280 24.49 13.15 8.45
N GLN A 281 23.88 14.34 8.40
CA GLN A 281 23.40 15.05 9.59
C GLN A 281 22.22 14.33 10.26
N THR A 282 21.58 13.37 9.59
CA THR A 282 20.40 12.67 10.10
C THR A 282 20.78 11.43 10.91
N THR A 283 20.31 11.39 12.15
CA THR A 283 20.32 10.21 13.03
C THR A 283 18.97 9.51 12.95
N ARG A 284 18.98 8.17 12.94
CA ARG A 284 17.79 7.31 12.91
C ARG A 284 17.86 6.30 14.05
N TYR A 285 16.79 6.18 14.84
CA TYR A 285 16.66 5.16 15.88
C TYR A 285 15.55 4.18 15.54
N ILE A 286 15.84 2.88 15.59
CA ILE A 286 14.83 1.86 15.33
C ILE A 286 13.72 1.93 16.39
N GLU A 287 12.52 1.57 15.96
CA GLU A 287 11.39 1.37 16.83
C GLU A 287 11.44 -0.05 17.40
N ARG A 288 11.45 -0.18 18.73
CA ARG A 288 11.44 -1.49 19.41
C ARG A 288 10.92 -1.38 20.83
N TRP A 289 10.38 -2.48 21.34
CA TRP A 289 9.96 -2.60 22.74
C TRP A 289 11.16 -2.55 23.70
N HIS A 290 10.90 -2.13 24.93
CA HIS A 290 11.91 -2.22 26.00
C HIS A 290 11.86 -3.58 26.68
N LEU A 291 12.65 -4.53 26.17
CA LEU A 291 12.76 -5.87 26.75
C LEU A 291 14.13 -6.08 27.38
N GLU A 292 14.11 -6.53 28.63
CA GLU A 292 15.28 -6.91 29.40
C GLU A 292 14.99 -8.21 30.14
N LYS A 293 16.00 -9.07 30.27
CA LYS A 293 15.94 -10.25 31.15
C LYS A 293 15.62 -9.83 32.59
N ALA A 294 14.71 -10.56 33.23
CA ALA A 294 14.41 -10.42 34.66
C ALA A 294 15.66 -10.70 35.50
N ASP A 295 16.39 -11.76 35.15
CA ASP A 295 17.74 -12.04 35.66
C ASP A 295 18.76 -12.02 34.50
N PRO A 296 19.59 -10.97 34.38
CA PRO A 296 20.56 -10.84 33.30
C PRO A 296 21.71 -11.87 33.39
N LYS A 297 21.85 -12.60 34.51
CA LYS A 297 22.90 -13.62 34.68
C LYS A 297 22.52 -14.97 34.07
N LEU A 298 21.24 -15.21 33.80
CA LEU A 298 20.78 -16.46 33.21
C LEU A 298 20.92 -16.44 31.69
N ALA A 299 21.26 -17.60 31.12
CA ALA A 299 21.27 -17.79 29.66
C ALA A 299 19.87 -17.54 29.08
N MET A 300 18.84 -18.08 29.73
CA MET A 300 17.42 -17.86 29.44
C MET A 300 16.72 -17.25 30.66
N SER A 301 15.94 -16.19 30.50
CA SER A 301 15.19 -15.54 31.58
C SER A 301 13.88 -14.98 31.06
N PRO A 302 12.77 -15.00 31.82
CA PRO A 302 11.58 -14.23 31.45
C PRO A 302 11.91 -12.73 31.39
N PRO A 303 11.14 -11.90 30.68
CA PRO A 303 11.37 -10.47 30.66
C PRO A 303 11.02 -9.83 32.01
N LYS A 304 11.63 -8.69 32.34
CA LYS A 304 11.19 -7.85 33.48
C LYS A 304 9.75 -7.38 33.31
N LYS A 305 9.36 -7.08 32.08
CA LYS A 305 8.02 -6.67 31.66
C LYS A 305 7.71 -7.35 30.32
N PRO A 306 6.75 -8.28 30.26
CA PRO A 306 6.34 -8.90 29.01
C PRO A 306 5.58 -7.89 28.13
N ILE A 307 5.58 -8.13 26.83
CA ILE A 307 4.65 -7.49 25.89
C ILE A 307 3.33 -8.25 26.01
N VAL A 308 2.23 -7.54 26.26
CA VAL A 308 0.93 -8.16 26.55
C VAL A 308 -0.09 -7.76 25.49
N TYR A 309 -0.62 -8.73 24.76
CA TYR A 309 -1.74 -8.54 23.83
C TYR A 309 -3.05 -9.07 24.42
N TYR A 310 -4.15 -8.38 24.11
CA TYR A 310 -5.50 -8.84 24.39
C TYR A 310 -6.25 -9.12 23.07
N ILE A 311 -6.80 -10.32 22.92
CA ILE A 311 -7.74 -10.63 21.83
C ILE A 311 -9.11 -10.07 22.21
N GLU A 312 -9.65 -9.19 21.37
CA GLU A 312 -10.96 -8.56 21.58
C GLU A 312 -12.10 -9.61 21.59
N HIS A 313 -13.13 -9.37 22.40
CA HIS A 313 -14.28 -10.27 22.50
C HIS A 313 -15.09 -10.38 21.19
N THR A 314 -14.95 -9.43 20.27
CA THR A 314 -15.57 -9.42 18.94
C THR A 314 -14.90 -10.40 17.97
N THR A 315 -13.65 -10.79 18.21
CA THR A 315 -12.96 -11.79 17.38
C THR A 315 -13.77 -13.09 17.42
N PRO A 316 -14.21 -13.62 16.27
CA PRO A 316 -14.98 -14.86 16.23
C PRO A 316 -14.24 -16.01 16.89
N VAL A 317 -14.93 -16.79 17.73
CA VAL A 317 -14.34 -17.90 18.51
C VAL A 317 -13.54 -18.87 17.63
N ARG A 318 -14.05 -19.12 16.41
CA ARG A 318 -13.44 -20.01 15.41
C ARG A 318 -12.03 -19.58 14.96
N TYR A 319 -11.66 -18.30 15.12
CA TYR A 319 -10.36 -17.76 14.73
C TYR A 319 -9.39 -17.56 15.90
N ARG A 320 -9.89 -17.48 17.14
CA ARG A 320 -9.08 -17.05 18.32
C ARG A 320 -7.86 -17.92 18.59
N ARG A 321 -7.92 -19.21 18.25
CA ARG A 321 -6.77 -20.12 18.36
C ARG A 321 -5.63 -19.66 17.47
N TRP A 322 -5.90 -19.50 16.18
CA TRP A 322 -4.92 -19.12 15.16
C TRP A 322 -4.36 -17.71 15.40
N VAL A 323 -5.21 -16.78 15.86
CA VAL A 323 -4.77 -15.44 16.32
C VAL A 323 -3.78 -15.55 17.47
N ARG A 324 -4.12 -16.32 18.52
CA ARG A 324 -3.21 -16.52 19.67
C ARG A 324 -1.89 -17.16 19.25
N GLU A 325 -1.93 -18.19 18.41
CA GLU A 325 -0.74 -18.89 17.92
C GLU A 325 0.17 -18.00 17.06
N GLY A 326 -0.41 -17.11 16.25
CA GLY A 326 0.35 -16.14 15.45
C GLY A 326 1.11 -15.13 16.32
N ILE A 327 0.46 -14.60 17.36
CA ILE A 327 1.11 -13.68 18.32
C ILE A 327 2.24 -14.38 19.08
N LEU A 328 1.99 -15.58 19.59
CA LEU A 328 2.95 -16.30 20.42
C LEU A 328 4.15 -16.85 19.63
N ALA A 329 4.04 -17.00 18.30
CA ALA A 329 5.13 -17.50 17.46
C ALA A 329 6.43 -16.67 17.60
N TRP A 330 6.29 -15.36 17.80
CA TRP A 330 7.41 -14.43 17.96
C TRP A 330 8.25 -14.66 19.22
N ASN A 331 7.76 -15.40 20.22
CA ASN A 331 8.59 -15.81 21.36
C ASN A 331 9.84 -16.59 20.92
N LYS A 332 9.76 -17.37 19.83
CA LYS A 332 10.91 -18.11 19.27
C LYS A 332 12.04 -17.19 18.80
N ALA A 333 11.73 -15.97 18.36
CA ALA A 333 12.74 -14.97 18.01
C ALA A 333 13.42 -14.39 19.26
N PHE A 334 12.65 -14.11 20.31
CA PHE A 334 13.20 -13.59 21.57
C PHE A 334 14.02 -14.63 22.35
N GLU A 335 13.73 -15.92 22.18
CA GLU A 335 14.56 -16.98 22.72
C GLU A 335 16.00 -16.91 22.20
N GLN A 336 16.23 -16.42 20.97
CA GLN A 336 17.58 -16.23 20.40
C GLN A 336 18.41 -15.19 21.17
N VAL A 337 17.75 -14.22 21.82
CA VAL A 337 18.40 -13.23 22.70
C VAL A 337 18.31 -13.61 24.17
N GLY A 338 17.87 -14.83 24.47
CA GLY A 338 17.81 -15.39 25.81
C GLY A 338 16.59 -14.97 26.62
N ILE A 339 15.53 -14.45 25.98
CA ILE A 339 14.29 -14.05 26.66
C ILE A 339 13.21 -15.09 26.36
N VAL A 340 12.73 -15.79 27.38
CA VAL A 340 11.59 -16.73 27.26
C VAL A 340 10.29 -16.02 27.60
N ASN A 341 9.19 -16.37 26.93
CA ASN A 341 7.87 -15.74 27.17
C ASN A 341 7.94 -14.20 27.16
N ALA A 342 8.63 -13.64 26.15
CA ALA A 342 8.68 -12.21 25.91
C ALA A 342 7.27 -11.62 25.68
N ILE A 343 6.39 -12.41 25.05
CA ILE A 343 5.03 -12.06 24.68
C ILE A 343 4.02 -12.95 25.41
N GLU A 344 3.00 -12.32 25.99
CA GLU A 344 1.86 -12.95 26.62
C GLU A 344 0.55 -12.54 25.91
N VAL A 345 -0.42 -13.45 25.86
CA VAL A 345 -1.71 -13.21 25.20
C VAL A 345 -2.86 -13.57 26.13
N TYR A 346 -3.73 -12.59 26.37
CA TYR A 346 -5.00 -12.76 27.07
C TYR A 346 -6.16 -12.56 26.10
N GLN A 347 -7.37 -12.89 26.55
CA GLN A 347 -8.56 -12.80 25.72
C GLN A 347 -9.70 -12.21 26.53
N GLN A 348 -10.36 -11.22 25.96
CA GLN A 348 -11.61 -10.72 26.51
C GLN A 348 -12.73 -11.76 26.36
N ASP A 349 -13.57 -11.84 27.39
CA ASP A 349 -14.74 -12.69 27.36
C ASP A 349 -15.93 -11.95 27.97
N ALA A 350 -16.85 -11.54 27.09
CA ALA A 350 -18.07 -10.83 27.46
C ALA A 350 -19.01 -11.68 28.33
N ALA A 351 -18.94 -13.02 28.25
CA ALA A 351 -19.81 -13.90 29.03
C ALA A 351 -19.35 -14.00 30.50
N THR A 352 -18.05 -14.05 30.74
CA THR A 352 -17.47 -14.14 32.09
C THR A 352 -17.06 -12.78 32.66
N GLY A 353 -16.96 -11.75 31.83
CA GLY A 353 -16.43 -10.43 32.18
C GLY A 353 -14.89 -10.39 32.24
N ALA A 354 -14.20 -11.48 31.89
CA ALA A 354 -12.74 -11.53 31.95
C ALA A 354 -12.12 -10.48 31.00
N HIS A 355 -11.24 -9.65 31.56
CA HIS A 355 -10.52 -8.57 30.86
C HIS A 355 -11.41 -7.53 30.15
N MET A 356 -12.73 -7.51 30.40
CA MET A 356 -13.64 -6.52 29.83
C MET A 356 -13.46 -5.12 30.44
N ASP A 357 -12.69 -5.00 31.52
CA ASP A 357 -12.24 -3.73 32.10
C ASP A 357 -11.15 -3.03 31.26
N LYS A 358 -10.49 -3.79 30.38
CA LYS A 358 -9.48 -3.31 29.43
C LYS A 358 -10.18 -2.84 28.17
N ASP A 359 -10.02 -1.58 27.82
CA ASP A 359 -10.64 -0.98 26.66
C ASP A 359 -9.69 -1.11 25.46
N PRO A 360 -10.14 -1.60 24.29
CA PRO A 360 -9.29 -1.64 23.10
C PRO A 360 -8.73 -0.26 22.75
N GLU A 361 -9.49 0.80 22.97
CA GLU A 361 -9.07 2.16 22.60
C GLU A 361 -8.14 2.85 23.62
N ASP A 362 -7.82 2.20 24.74
CA ASP A 362 -6.96 2.76 25.80
C ASP A 362 -5.48 2.50 25.50
N ILE A 363 -4.70 3.58 25.31
CA ILE A 363 -3.27 3.57 24.97
C ILE A 363 -2.34 2.84 25.96
N ARG A 364 -2.88 2.25 27.03
CA ARG A 364 -2.12 1.41 27.97
C ARG A 364 -2.13 -0.07 27.60
N TYR A 365 -3.02 -0.51 26.71
CA TYR A 365 -3.23 -1.93 26.41
C TYR A 365 -3.14 -2.19 24.92
N SER A 366 -2.33 -3.16 24.53
CA SER A 366 -2.23 -3.61 23.15
C SER A 366 -3.33 -4.62 22.83
N PHE A 367 -4.04 -4.43 21.73
CA PHE A 367 -5.16 -5.28 21.33
C PHE A 367 -5.00 -5.91 19.95
N VAL A 368 -5.63 -7.07 19.76
CA VAL A 368 -6.02 -7.57 18.44
C VAL A 368 -7.52 -7.40 18.31
N ARG A 369 -7.92 -6.48 17.44
CA ARG A 369 -9.29 -6.04 17.17
C ARG A 369 -9.82 -6.69 15.91
N TRP A 370 -11.13 -6.94 15.88
CA TRP A 370 -11.77 -7.61 14.75
C TRP A 370 -12.92 -6.79 14.19
N THR A 371 -12.88 -6.52 12.90
CA THR A 371 -13.92 -5.76 12.18
C THR A 371 -14.58 -6.63 11.12
N ASN A 372 -15.79 -6.27 10.74
CA ASN A 372 -16.53 -6.90 9.65
C ASN A 372 -17.14 -5.81 8.76
N SER A 373 -16.23 -5.03 8.18
CA SER A 373 -16.50 -3.90 7.29
C SER A 373 -16.54 -4.29 5.82
N HIS A 374 -16.05 -5.48 5.50
CA HIS A 374 -15.82 -6.01 4.16
C HIS A 374 -14.79 -5.23 3.32
N MET A 375 -13.94 -4.43 3.95
CA MET A 375 -12.87 -3.69 3.27
C MET A 375 -11.56 -4.47 3.15
N GLY A 376 -11.40 -5.56 3.91
CA GLY A 376 -10.35 -6.57 3.78
C GLY A 376 -8.92 -6.12 4.05
N PHE A 377 -8.75 -5.17 4.96
CA PHE A 377 -7.43 -4.74 5.43
C PHE A 377 -7.00 -5.56 6.65
N ALA A 378 -5.68 -5.63 6.84
CA ALA A 378 -5.05 -5.94 8.12
C ALA A 378 -4.04 -4.82 8.41
N ILE A 379 -3.93 -4.39 9.66
CA ILE A 379 -2.96 -3.37 10.07
C ILE A 379 -2.37 -3.74 11.43
N GLY A 380 -1.08 -3.49 11.62
CA GLY A 380 -0.36 -3.71 12.87
C GLY A 380 0.41 -2.47 13.37
N PRO A 381 -0.24 -1.30 13.49
CA PRO A 381 0.44 -0.09 13.94
C PRO A 381 0.93 -0.18 15.40
N SER A 382 1.96 0.60 15.70
CA SER A 382 2.48 0.75 17.06
C SER A 382 2.83 2.20 17.35
N HIS A 383 2.82 2.56 18.63
CA HIS A 383 3.21 3.89 19.08
C HIS A 383 4.59 3.85 19.72
N ALA A 384 5.54 4.51 19.06
CA ALA A 384 6.90 4.69 19.53
C ALA A 384 7.14 6.13 20.03
N HIS A 385 7.92 6.26 21.11
CA HIS A 385 8.35 7.56 21.59
C HIS A 385 9.27 8.23 20.54
N PRO A 386 8.92 9.41 20.00
CA PRO A 386 9.56 9.94 18.78
C PRO A 386 10.99 10.43 18.99
N GLU A 387 11.43 10.60 20.25
CA GLU A 387 12.82 10.95 20.56
C GLU A 387 13.74 9.74 20.76
N THR A 388 13.19 8.55 21.03
CA THR A 388 13.97 7.37 21.45
C THR A 388 13.72 6.12 20.61
N GLY A 389 12.56 6.00 19.94
CA GLY A 389 12.13 4.77 19.27
C GLY A 389 11.56 3.70 20.22
N GLN A 390 11.31 4.02 21.49
CA GLN A 390 10.72 3.04 22.41
C GLN A 390 9.24 2.83 22.10
N ILE A 391 8.87 1.62 21.67
CA ILE A 391 7.46 1.22 21.54
C ILE A 391 6.88 1.03 22.95
N PHE A 392 5.66 1.53 23.16
CA PHE A 392 4.95 1.40 24.43
C PHE A 392 3.51 0.88 24.29
N GLU A 393 2.95 0.86 23.09
CA GLU A 393 1.61 0.36 22.78
C GLU A 393 1.55 -0.06 21.30
N ALA A 394 0.64 -0.99 20.97
CA ALA A 394 0.40 -1.48 19.61
C ALA A 394 -1.00 -2.09 19.47
N ASP A 395 -1.70 -1.75 18.40
CA ASP A 395 -3.02 -2.27 18.06
C ASP A 395 -2.97 -3.00 16.73
N ILE A 396 -3.46 -4.24 16.68
CA ILE A 396 -3.67 -4.97 15.43
C ILE A 396 -5.15 -4.89 15.10
N VAL A 397 -5.52 -4.51 13.88
CA VAL A 397 -6.91 -4.53 13.41
C VAL A 397 -7.01 -5.44 12.20
N MET A 398 -7.87 -6.45 12.31
CA MET A 398 -8.14 -7.42 11.25
C MET A 398 -9.58 -7.25 10.75
N ASP A 399 -9.77 -7.10 9.44
CA ASP A 399 -11.09 -7.16 8.82
C ASP A 399 -11.44 -8.58 8.36
N GLU A 400 -12.67 -9.01 8.62
CA GLU A 400 -13.16 -10.35 8.28
C GLU A 400 -13.14 -10.64 6.77
N ALA A 401 -13.18 -9.63 5.88
CA ALA A 401 -13.04 -9.88 4.45
C ALA A 401 -11.66 -10.35 4.02
N PHE A 402 -10.63 -10.18 4.86
CA PHE A 402 -9.32 -10.75 4.63
C PHE A 402 -9.39 -12.30 4.51
N ILE A 403 -10.30 -12.93 5.27
CA ILE A 403 -10.49 -14.39 5.34
C ILE A 403 -11.69 -14.85 4.53
N SER A 404 -12.82 -14.15 4.66
CA SER A 404 -14.06 -14.62 4.05
C SER A 404 -14.00 -14.59 2.52
N GLY A 405 -13.11 -13.76 1.95
CA GLY A 405 -12.77 -13.75 0.54
C GLY A 405 -13.99 -13.46 -0.35
N TRP A 406 -13.98 -12.28 -0.97
CA TRP A 406 -14.71 -12.06 -2.23
C TRP A 406 -16.26 -12.13 -2.19
N ALA A 407 -16.91 -11.55 -1.18
CA ALA A 407 -18.34 -11.24 -1.31
C ALA A 407 -18.59 -9.95 -2.12
N ASN A 408 -17.74 -8.90 -2.02
CA ASN A 408 -18.04 -7.58 -2.59
C ASN A 408 -16.84 -6.76 -3.14
N ALA A 409 -15.62 -7.29 -3.16
CA ALA A 409 -14.45 -6.52 -3.61
C ALA A 409 -14.26 -6.56 -5.14
N HIS A 410 -14.79 -5.54 -5.82
CA HIS A 410 -14.38 -4.99 -7.13
C HIS A 410 -13.79 -5.99 -8.15
N LYS A 411 -14.59 -6.97 -8.61
CA LYS A 411 -14.21 -7.92 -9.67
C LYS A 411 -13.69 -7.22 -10.94
N SER A 412 -14.18 -6.01 -11.22
CA SER A 412 -13.78 -5.17 -12.35
C SER A 412 -12.39 -4.53 -12.21
N SER A 413 -11.75 -4.57 -11.03
CA SER A 413 -10.43 -3.96 -10.81
C SER A 413 -9.28 -4.94 -10.62
N LEU A 414 -9.56 -6.24 -10.46
CA LEU A 414 -8.51 -7.26 -10.23
C LEU A 414 -7.46 -7.29 -11.32
N LEU A 415 -7.89 -7.33 -12.59
CA LEU A 415 -6.97 -7.37 -13.72
C LEU A 415 -6.11 -6.11 -13.77
N ALA A 416 -6.72 -4.96 -13.52
CA ALA A 416 -5.98 -3.72 -13.44
C ALA A 416 -4.92 -3.87 -12.34
N SER A 417 -5.31 -4.24 -11.12
CA SER A 417 -4.38 -4.44 -10.00
C SER A 417 -3.16 -5.27 -10.36
N ALA A 418 -3.36 -6.46 -10.93
CA ALA A 418 -2.27 -7.33 -11.39
C ALA A 418 -1.37 -6.64 -12.44
N ALA A 419 -1.97 -5.85 -13.35
CA ALA A 419 -1.26 -5.21 -14.44
C ALA A 419 -0.30 -4.09 -14.00
N MET A 420 -0.67 -3.24 -13.04
CA MET A 420 0.28 -2.22 -12.55
C MET A 420 1.03 -2.63 -11.29
N MET A 421 0.71 -3.79 -10.71
CA MET A 421 1.57 -4.39 -9.71
C MET A 421 3.01 -4.44 -10.25
N HIS A 422 3.99 -4.03 -9.44
CA HIS A 422 5.42 -3.98 -9.80
C HIS A 422 5.82 -2.97 -10.88
N MET A 423 4.92 -2.10 -11.35
CA MET A 423 5.34 -0.96 -12.16
C MET A 423 6.15 0.02 -11.33
N GLU A 424 7.27 0.48 -11.90
CA GLU A 424 8.10 1.49 -11.27
C GLU A 424 7.38 2.85 -11.18
N PRO A 425 7.69 3.67 -10.16
CA PRO A 425 7.08 4.99 -10.00
C PRO A 425 7.24 5.87 -11.24
N GLU A 426 8.42 5.86 -11.86
CA GLU A 426 8.67 6.60 -13.11
C GLU A 426 7.76 6.13 -14.24
N THR A 427 7.48 4.82 -14.32
CA THR A 427 6.54 4.26 -15.31
C THR A 427 5.11 4.69 -14.98
N VAL A 428 4.69 4.64 -13.71
CA VAL A 428 3.34 5.07 -13.30
C VAL A 428 3.11 6.55 -13.60
N ASP A 429 4.10 7.40 -13.29
CA ASP A 429 4.06 8.84 -13.61
C ASP A 429 4.01 9.06 -15.13
N TRP A 430 4.83 8.33 -15.89
CA TRP A 430 4.81 8.40 -17.35
C TRP A 430 3.46 7.99 -17.95
N LEU A 431 2.78 6.99 -17.38
CA LEU A 431 1.46 6.54 -17.80
C LEU A 431 0.36 7.61 -17.57
N LEU A 432 0.50 8.48 -16.57
CA LEU A 432 -0.43 9.60 -16.38
C LEU A 432 -0.38 10.59 -17.56
N ASP A 433 0.80 10.78 -18.17
CA ASP A 433 0.97 11.60 -19.37
C ASP A 433 0.71 10.83 -20.68
N ASN A 434 0.64 9.50 -20.61
CA ASN A 434 0.42 8.60 -21.76
C ASN A 434 -0.72 7.60 -21.46
N PRO A 435 -1.94 8.07 -21.19
CA PRO A 435 -3.04 7.23 -20.73
C PRO A 435 -3.43 6.14 -21.73
N GLN A 436 -3.13 6.29 -23.02
CA GLN A 436 -3.33 5.25 -24.03
C GLN A 436 -2.44 4.01 -23.80
N TRP A 437 -1.38 4.14 -23.00
CA TRP A 437 -0.55 3.03 -22.57
C TRP A 437 -1.01 2.41 -21.24
N ASP A 438 -1.87 3.09 -20.50
CA ASP A 438 -2.14 2.78 -19.10
C ASP A 438 -3.10 1.57 -18.95
N PRO A 439 -2.65 0.44 -18.35
CA PRO A 439 -3.49 -0.74 -18.11
C PRO A 439 -4.84 -0.46 -17.47
N ARG A 440 -4.94 0.55 -16.60
CA ARG A 440 -6.16 0.92 -15.87
C ARG A 440 -7.23 1.43 -16.78
N LEU A 441 -6.81 2.12 -17.85
CA LEU A 441 -7.69 2.55 -18.94
C LEU A 441 -7.94 1.42 -19.93
N ARG A 442 -6.93 0.60 -20.24
CA ARG A 442 -7.07 -0.51 -21.21
C ARG A 442 -8.02 -1.60 -20.72
N LEU A 443 -7.98 -1.90 -19.42
CA LEU A 443 -8.80 -2.91 -18.75
C LEU A 443 -10.15 -2.36 -18.25
N ALA A 444 -10.36 -1.05 -18.31
CA ALA A 444 -11.67 -0.46 -18.01
C ALA A 444 -12.68 -0.78 -19.11
N ASP A 445 -13.92 -1.01 -18.68
CA ASP A 445 -15.05 -1.18 -19.58
C ASP A 445 -15.21 0.07 -20.48
N PRO A 446 -15.61 -0.10 -21.76
CA PRO A 446 -15.67 1.01 -22.70
C PRO A 446 -16.46 2.25 -22.21
N GLU A 447 -17.50 2.04 -21.41
CA GLU A 447 -18.32 3.10 -20.81
C GLU A 447 -17.61 3.87 -19.69
N ASP A 448 -16.72 3.22 -18.93
CA ASP A 448 -15.99 3.83 -17.80
C ASP A 448 -14.73 4.57 -18.24
N ARG A 449 -14.21 4.29 -19.45
CA ARG A 449 -12.95 4.90 -19.95
C ARG A 449 -12.94 6.43 -19.94
N ALA A 450 -14.09 7.08 -20.05
CA ALA A 450 -14.19 8.54 -19.94
C ALA A 450 -13.98 9.02 -18.49
N ALA A 451 -14.61 8.34 -17.52
CA ALA A 451 -14.46 8.63 -16.10
C ALA A 451 -13.02 8.34 -15.64
N VAL A 452 -12.43 7.23 -16.08
CA VAL A 452 -11.02 6.89 -15.79
C VAL A 452 -10.07 7.99 -16.27
N ARG A 453 -10.23 8.48 -17.52
CA ARG A 453 -9.41 9.60 -18.02
C ARG A 453 -9.58 10.88 -17.21
N ALA A 454 -10.81 11.21 -16.84
CA ALA A 454 -11.08 12.39 -16.01
C ALA A 454 -10.40 12.27 -14.63
N TYR A 455 -10.48 11.09 -14.01
CA TYR A 455 -9.84 10.83 -12.73
C TYR A 455 -8.30 10.85 -12.81
N MET A 456 -7.71 10.28 -13.88
CA MET A 456 -6.26 10.37 -14.12
C MET A 456 -5.79 11.82 -14.28
N ALA A 457 -6.57 12.69 -14.93
CA ALA A 457 -6.26 14.11 -15.01
C ALA A 457 -6.28 14.78 -13.64
N GLN A 458 -7.25 14.45 -12.78
CA GLN A 458 -7.30 14.96 -11.41
C GLN A 458 -6.12 14.47 -10.55
N LEU A 459 -5.67 13.23 -10.74
CA LEU A 459 -4.48 12.70 -10.05
C LEU A 459 -3.24 13.53 -10.39
N ARG A 460 -3.05 13.84 -11.69
CA ARG A 460 -1.96 14.71 -12.17
C ARG A 460 -2.04 16.12 -11.58
N GLU A 461 -3.24 16.64 -11.38
CA GLU A 461 -3.47 17.97 -10.79
C GLU A 461 -3.39 17.97 -9.25
N GLY A 462 -3.27 16.81 -8.60
CA GLY A 462 -3.29 16.67 -7.15
C GLY A 462 -4.66 16.97 -6.52
N THR A 463 -5.74 16.88 -7.31
CA THR A 463 -7.11 17.23 -6.88
C THR A 463 -8.05 16.02 -6.84
N ALA A 464 -7.55 14.81 -7.10
CA ALA A 464 -8.35 13.59 -7.12
C ALA A 464 -8.93 13.28 -5.73
N ASP A 465 -10.21 12.92 -5.73
CA ASP A 465 -10.94 12.45 -4.55
C ASP A 465 -11.04 10.91 -4.61
N PRO A 466 -10.37 10.17 -3.72
CA PRO A 466 -10.43 8.70 -3.68
C PRO A 466 -11.85 8.12 -3.64
N GLU A 467 -12.82 8.83 -3.05
CA GLU A 467 -14.22 8.39 -3.00
C GLU A 467 -14.92 8.42 -4.37
N GLN A 468 -14.35 9.15 -5.34
CA GLN A 468 -14.88 9.28 -6.71
C GLN A 468 -14.09 8.44 -7.72
N ALA A 469 -13.15 7.62 -7.26
CA ALA A 469 -12.32 6.81 -8.13
C ALA A 469 -13.17 5.78 -8.91
N PRO A 470 -13.06 5.72 -10.25
CA PRO A 470 -13.65 4.64 -11.04
C PRO A 470 -13.12 3.27 -10.60
N PRO A 471 -13.80 2.15 -10.90
CA PRO A 471 -13.44 0.84 -10.37
C PRO A 471 -11.97 0.43 -10.60
N THR A 472 -11.43 0.63 -11.81
CA THR A 472 -10.03 0.33 -12.13
C THR A 472 -9.03 1.30 -11.49
N MET A 473 -9.49 2.36 -10.83
CA MET A 473 -8.67 3.40 -10.18
C MET A 473 -8.76 3.37 -8.65
N LEU A 474 -9.49 2.42 -8.06
CA LEU A 474 -9.74 2.39 -6.63
C LEU A 474 -8.45 2.25 -5.80
N PRO A 475 -8.31 2.99 -4.69
CA PRO A 475 -7.18 2.82 -3.77
C PRO A 475 -7.23 1.41 -3.15
N GLY A 476 -6.12 0.67 -3.24
CA GLY A 476 -6.06 -0.78 -2.92
C GLY A 476 -5.97 -1.68 -4.16
N VAL A 477 -6.21 -1.14 -5.35
CA VAL A 477 -5.90 -1.77 -6.65
C VAL A 477 -4.44 -1.49 -7.03
N TRP A 478 -3.89 -0.36 -6.57
CA TRP A 478 -2.50 0.06 -6.77
C TRP A 478 -1.79 0.07 -5.44
N ILE A 479 -0.92 -0.90 -5.22
CA ILE A 479 0.00 -0.90 -4.09
C ILE A 479 1.05 0.16 -4.44
N ASP A 480 0.96 1.37 -3.87
CA ASP A 480 2.17 2.20 -3.69
C ASP A 480 2.79 1.79 -2.36
N PRO A 481 3.78 0.89 -2.37
CA PRO A 481 4.38 0.38 -1.14
C PRO A 481 4.98 1.50 -0.27
N ARG A 482 5.30 2.68 -0.84
CA ARG A 482 5.76 3.84 -0.06
C ARG A 482 4.64 4.44 0.80
N GLU A 483 3.41 4.49 0.29
CA GLU A 483 2.25 4.95 1.10
C GLU A 483 1.87 3.91 2.18
N HIS A 484 2.17 2.62 1.98
CA HIS A 484 1.96 1.54 2.97
C HIS A 484 2.96 1.59 4.12
N ALA A 485 4.25 1.79 3.81
CA ALA A 485 5.32 1.90 4.79
C ALA A 485 5.13 3.07 5.77
N GLU A 486 4.53 4.17 5.29
CA GLU A 486 4.33 5.38 6.08
C GLU A 486 3.14 5.30 7.04
N ASN A 487 2.21 4.36 6.81
CA ASN A 487 0.93 4.29 7.51
C ASN A 487 0.70 2.95 8.24
N GLY A 488 1.59 1.96 8.08
CA GLY A 488 1.45 0.63 8.70
C GLY A 488 0.21 -0.15 8.20
N MET A 489 -0.26 0.16 7.00
CA MET A 489 -1.47 -0.45 6.43
C MET A 489 -1.11 -1.57 5.46
N CYS A 490 -1.60 -2.79 5.68
CA CYS A 490 -1.43 -3.92 4.76
C CYS A 490 -2.69 -4.09 3.89
N MET A 491 -2.69 -3.50 2.69
CA MET A 491 -3.79 -3.67 1.73
C MET A 491 -3.43 -4.76 0.72
N SER A 492 -3.72 -6.00 1.09
CA SER A 492 -3.41 -7.19 0.31
C SER A 492 -4.69 -7.90 -0.18
N LEU A 493 -5.87 -7.33 0.11
CA LEU A 493 -7.19 -7.96 -0.12
C LEU A 493 -7.40 -8.54 -1.52
N PRO A 494 -7.14 -7.80 -2.63
CA PRO A 494 -7.47 -8.32 -3.95
C PRO A 494 -6.71 -9.62 -4.26
N ALA A 495 -5.43 -9.65 -3.92
CA ALA A 495 -4.56 -10.79 -4.15
C ALA A 495 -4.80 -11.91 -3.13
N MET A 496 -5.05 -11.60 -1.86
CA MET A 496 -5.44 -12.60 -0.86
C MET A 496 -6.79 -13.25 -1.21
N SER A 497 -7.77 -12.46 -1.61
CA SER A 497 -9.06 -12.96 -2.10
C SER A 497 -8.87 -13.87 -3.31
N ALA A 498 -8.01 -13.48 -4.26
CA ALA A 498 -7.68 -14.32 -5.41
C ALA A 498 -7.00 -15.64 -5.01
N ASN A 499 -6.16 -15.65 -3.98
CA ASN A 499 -5.55 -16.86 -3.43
C ASN A 499 -6.58 -17.78 -2.78
N ILE A 500 -7.51 -17.23 -2.00
CA ILE A 500 -8.61 -17.98 -1.38
C ILE A 500 -9.53 -18.57 -2.46
N GLU A 501 -9.89 -17.79 -3.48
CA GLU A 501 -10.67 -18.29 -4.61
C GLU A 501 -9.91 -19.32 -5.44
N MET A 502 -8.59 -19.17 -5.60
CA MET A 502 -7.75 -20.17 -6.24
C MET A 502 -7.81 -21.50 -5.48
N MET A 503 -7.75 -21.47 -4.15
CA MET A 503 -7.91 -22.68 -3.34
C MET A 503 -9.31 -23.28 -3.48
N ARG A 504 -10.38 -22.46 -3.46
CA ARG A 504 -11.76 -22.93 -3.72
C ARG A 504 -11.90 -23.57 -5.09
N LEU A 505 -11.30 -22.98 -6.12
CA LEU A 505 -11.27 -23.53 -7.48
C LEU A 505 -10.47 -24.83 -7.54
N ALA A 506 -9.34 -24.90 -6.86
CA ALA A 506 -8.49 -26.08 -6.81
C ALA A 506 -9.23 -27.28 -6.19
N MET A 507 -9.90 -27.05 -5.06
CA MET A 507 -10.73 -28.04 -4.38
C MET A 507 -11.91 -28.51 -5.26
N ARG A 508 -12.71 -27.57 -5.79
CA ARG A 508 -13.87 -27.90 -6.65
C ARG A 508 -13.46 -28.65 -7.91
N SER A 509 -12.30 -28.30 -8.47
CA SER A 509 -11.76 -28.95 -9.67
C SER A 509 -11.12 -30.32 -9.39
N GLY A 510 -10.91 -30.69 -8.12
CA GLY A 510 -10.16 -31.88 -7.74
C GLY A 510 -8.67 -31.79 -8.09
N LEU A 511 -8.12 -30.58 -8.18
CA LEU A 511 -6.70 -30.33 -8.49
C LEU A 511 -5.79 -30.47 -7.27
N VAL A 512 -6.37 -30.31 -6.09
CA VAL A 512 -5.66 -30.47 -4.82
C VAL A 512 -6.40 -31.53 -4.04
N ASP A 513 -5.66 -32.52 -3.58
CA ASP A 513 -6.15 -33.60 -2.73
C ASP A 513 -6.08 -33.14 -1.27
N ILE A 514 -6.98 -32.24 -0.89
CA ILE A 514 -7.24 -31.98 0.52
C ILE A 514 -8.28 -33.03 0.88
N PRO A 515 -7.95 -33.99 1.75
CA PRO A 515 -8.90 -35.01 2.12
C PRO A 515 -10.09 -34.32 2.76
N ALA A 516 -11.22 -34.25 2.06
CA ALA A 516 -12.53 -34.04 2.66
C ALA A 516 -12.94 -35.28 3.49
N GLU A 517 -11.97 -35.98 4.09
CA GLU A 517 -12.17 -37.20 4.87
C GLU A 517 -13.05 -36.88 6.08
N ASP A 518 -13.89 -37.85 6.43
CA ASP A 518 -14.76 -37.85 7.60
C ASP A 518 -13.98 -37.43 8.87
N GLY A 519 -14.01 -36.15 9.21
CA GLY A 519 -13.37 -35.60 10.41
C GLY A 519 -12.62 -34.27 10.24
N GLU A 520 -12.30 -33.82 9.02
CA GLU A 520 -11.70 -32.48 8.84
C GLU A 520 -12.74 -31.39 9.10
N SER A 521 -12.37 -30.44 9.98
CA SER A 521 -13.21 -29.31 10.33
C SER A 521 -13.11 -28.23 9.24
N LEU A 522 -14.26 -27.74 8.78
CA LEU A 522 -14.32 -26.61 7.87
C LEU A 522 -14.39 -25.30 8.66
N LEU A 523 -13.60 -24.32 8.23
CA LEU A 523 -13.62 -22.96 8.72
C LEU A 523 -13.99 -22.04 7.53
N ASP A 524 -15.22 -21.51 7.57
CA ASP A 524 -15.83 -20.69 6.51
C ASP A 524 -15.86 -21.34 5.11
N GLY A 525 -16.16 -22.64 5.09
CA GLY A 525 -16.29 -23.41 3.86
C GLY A 525 -14.95 -23.86 3.26
N LEU A 526 -13.84 -23.62 3.98
CA LEU A 526 -12.50 -24.08 3.61
C LEU A 526 -11.93 -25.03 4.66
N PRO A 527 -11.01 -25.93 4.29
CA PRO A 527 -10.31 -26.81 5.23
C PRO A 527 -9.58 -25.98 6.29
N GLU A 528 -9.78 -26.32 7.57
CA GLU A 528 -9.05 -25.66 8.67
C GLU A 528 -7.53 -25.79 8.50
N SER A 529 -7.07 -26.90 7.89
CA SER A 529 -5.65 -27.13 7.54
C SER A 529 -5.08 -26.11 6.55
N PHE A 530 -5.92 -25.41 5.79
CA PHE A 530 -5.52 -24.32 4.90
C PHE A 530 -5.73 -22.95 5.54
N ILE A 531 -6.98 -22.65 5.93
CA ILE A 531 -7.36 -21.29 6.34
C ILE A 531 -6.84 -20.93 7.73
N GLY A 532 -6.62 -21.93 8.60
CA GLY A 532 -6.03 -21.75 9.94
C GLY A 532 -4.59 -21.27 9.89
N PRO A 533 -3.67 -22.01 9.23
CA PRO A 533 -2.30 -21.56 8.99
C PRO A 533 -2.22 -20.23 8.23
N LEU A 534 -3.09 -19.98 7.25
CA LEU A 534 -3.13 -18.70 6.54
C LEU A 534 -3.45 -17.53 7.49
N LEU A 535 -4.47 -17.68 8.34
CA LEU A 535 -4.78 -16.69 9.37
C LEU A 535 -3.61 -16.50 10.34
N ARG A 536 -2.96 -17.59 10.76
CA ARG A 536 -1.79 -17.52 11.64
C ARG A 536 -0.65 -16.74 10.99
N ASP A 537 -0.38 -16.95 9.71
CA ASP A 537 0.66 -16.25 8.94
C ASP A 537 0.42 -14.74 8.89
N VAL A 538 -0.80 -14.32 8.58
CA VAL A 538 -1.19 -12.90 8.57
C VAL A 538 -1.03 -12.27 9.96
N ILE A 539 -1.44 -12.98 11.01
CA ILE A 539 -1.25 -12.48 12.37
C ILE A 539 0.24 -12.41 12.74
N MET A 540 1.06 -13.37 12.31
CA MET A 540 2.51 -13.27 12.49
C MET A 540 3.08 -12.03 11.78
N HIS A 541 2.62 -11.73 10.57
CA HIS A 541 2.99 -10.54 9.81
C HIS A 541 2.66 -9.25 10.57
N GLU A 542 1.40 -9.07 11.00
CA GLU A 542 0.99 -7.87 11.73
C GLU A 542 1.72 -7.72 13.06
N VAL A 543 1.95 -8.83 13.77
CA VAL A 543 2.76 -8.80 15.00
C VAL A 543 4.20 -8.38 14.69
N GLY A 544 4.77 -8.76 13.55
CA GLY A 544 6.09 -8.30 13.12
C GLY A 544 6.20 -6.78 13.02
N HIS A 545 5.18 -6.11 12.44
CA HIS A 545 5.09 -4.65 12.46
C HIS A 545 5.05 -4.07 13.87
N THR A 546 4.26 -4.68 14.76
CA THR A 546 4.20 -4.23 16.16
C THR A 546 5.51 -4.48 16.94
N MET A 547 6.41 -5.36 16.45
CA MET A 547 7.76 -5.53 16.99
C MET A 547 8.74 -4.47 16.47
N GLY A 548 8.29 -3.63 15.53
CA GLY A 548 9.05 -2.58 14.87
C GLY A 548 9.63 -2.98 13.52
N LEU A 549 9.27 -4.13 12.95
CA LEU A 549 9.83 -4.58 11.66
C LEU A 549 9.08 -3.99 10.47
N MET A 550 9.83 -3.62 9.44
CA MET A 550 9.31 -3.26 8.12
C MET A 550 9.00 -4.52 7.30
N HIS A 551 8.28 -4.35 6.19
CA HIS A 551 8.20 -5.38 5.16
C HIS A 551 9.60 -5.84 4.70
N ASN A 552 9.72 -7.12 4.37
CA ASN A 552 10.90 -7.70 3.73
C ASN A 552 10.49 -8.50 2.49
N TRP A 553 10.57 -7.85 1.32
CA TRP A 553 10.17 -8.44 0.03
C TRP A 553 11.16 -9.45 -0.55
N ARG A 554 12.23 -9.77 0.19
CA ARG A 554 13.15 -10.88 -0.11
C ARG A 554 12.79 -12.16 0.63
N GLY A 555 11.70 -12.15 1.41
CA GLY A 555 11.25 -13.27 2.21
C GLY A 555 11.00 -14.53 1.36
N SER A 556 10.37 -14.35 0.21
CA SER A 556 9.98 -15.39 -0.75
C SER A 556 11.10 -15.83 -1.70
N SER A 557 12.18 -15.06 -1.82
CA SER A 557 13.15 -15.16 -2.93
C SER A 557 14.45 -15.91 -2.61
N VAL A 558 14.46 -16.75 -1.57
CA VAL A 558 15.69 -17.41 -1.08
C VAL A 558 15.69 -18.92 -1.34
N TYR A 559 14.58 -19.59 -1.08
CA TYR A 559 14.47 -21.05 -1.22
C TYR A 559 14.05 -21.44 -2.64
N GLN A 560 14.43 -22.63 -3.12
CA GLN A 560 13.96 -23.09 -4.42
C GLN A 560 12.49 -23.52 -4.35
N PHE A 561 11.70 -23.25 -5.39
CA PHE A 561 10.30 -23.66 -5.45
C PHE A 561 10.12 -25.19 -5.28
N ALA A 562 11.04 -25.98 -5.84
CA ALA A 562 11.03 -27.43 -5.69
C ALA A 562 11.40 -27.92 -4.27
N GLU A 563 12.26 -27.19 -3.55
CA GLU A 563 12.67 -27.56 -2.18
C GLU A 563 11.51 -27.39 -1.19
N MET A 564 10.78 -26.27 -1.30
CA MET A 564 9.57 -26.00 -0.49
C MET A 564 8.48 -27.07 -0.69
N ASN A 565 8.49 -27.73 -1.85
CA ASN A 565 7.54 -28.74 -2.29
C ASN A 565 8.17 -30.14 -2.25
N SER A 566 8.77 -30.48 -1.10
CA SER A 566 9.46 -31.74 -0.81
C SER A 566 9.08 -32.31 0.57
N GLU A 567 9.24 -33.63 0.75
CA GLU A 567 8.93 -34.33 2.02
C GLU A 567 9.82 -33.83 3.17
N GLU A 568 11.03 -33.36 2.84
CA GLU A 568 11.93 -32.79 3.84
C GLU A 568 11.39 -31.46 4.39
N TRP A 569 10.69 -30.69 3.56
CA TRP A 569 10.26 -29.34 3.91
C TRP A 569 8.88 -29.29 4.54
N LYS A 570 7.91 -29.99 3.94
CA LYS A 570 6.49 -29.96 4.33
C LYS A 570 6.30 -30.22 5.82
N GLY A 571 5.69 -29.26 6.52
CA GLY A 571 5.42 -29.32 7.97
C GLY A 571 6.66 -29.16 8.86
N ASN A 572 7.87 -29.04 8.29
CA ASN A 572 9.13 -29.03 9.03
C ASN A 572 9.83 -27.66 9.00
N LYS A 573 9.71 -26.90 7.91
CA LYS A 573 10.39 -25.61 7.71
C LYS A 573 9.43 -24.55 7.15
N PRO A 574 9.53 -23.28 7.57
CA PRO A 574 8.78 -22.21 6.92
C PRO A 574 9.22 -22.08 5.46
N ILE A 575 8.28 -21.76 4.57
CA ILE A 575 8.56 -21.55 3.14
C ILE A 575 9.11 -20.14 2.84
N LEU A 576 9.08 -19.25 3.84
CA LEU A 576 9.61 -17.89 3.75
C LEU A 576 10.77 -17.70 4.73
N THR A 577 11.74 -16.86 4.34
CA THR A 577 12.78 -16.41 5.27
C THR A 577 12.27 -15.35 6.24
N SER A 578 11.22 -14.61 5.87
CA SER A 578 10.54 -13.63 6.69
C SER A 578 9.03 -13.68 6.46
N VAL A 579 8.24 -13.64 7.53
CA VAL A 579 6.78 -13.44 7.42
C VAL A 579 6.42 -12.01 7.00
N MET A 580 7.39 -11.11 6.93
CA MET A 580 7.20 -9.71 6.50
C MET A 580 7.10 -9.55 4.98
N ASP A 581 6.96 -10.65 4.24
CA ASP A 581 6.72 -10.68 2.79
C ASP A 581 5.26 -11.01 2.48
N TYR A 582 4.78 -10.70 1.28
CA TYR A 582 3.47 -11.14 0.78
C TYR A 582 3.65 -12.31 -0.16
N ALA A 583 3.57 -13.52 0.38
CA ALA A 583 3.64 -14.74 -0.41
C ALA A 583 2.26 -15.17 -0.97
N PRO A 584 2.21 -15.72 -2.19
CA PRO A 584 1.00 -16.34 -2.72
C PRO A 584 0.72 -17.68 -2.04
N THR A 585 -0.49 -18.22 -2.19
CA THR A 585 -0.77 -19.60 -1.79
C THR A 585 0.05 -20.56 -2.66
N ASN A 586 0.89 -21.38 -2.02
CA ASN A 586 1.69 -22.39 -2.69
C ASN A 586 0.82 -23.59 -3.09
N ILE A 587 0.33 -23.61 -4.33
CA ILE A 587 -0.40 -24.75 -4.90
C ILE A 587 0.46 -25.37 -5.98
N VAL A 588 0.71 -26.67 -5.88
CA VAL A 588 1.31 -27.46 -6.97
C VAL A 588 0.26 -28.36 -7.60
N VAL A 589 0.40 -28.59 -8.89
CA VAL A 589 -0.40 -29.54 -9.66
C VAL A 589 0.47 -30.74 -10.05
N GLU A 590 -0.16 -31.88 -10.33
CA GLU A 590 0.52 -33.13 -10.73
C GLU A 590 1.58 -32.92 -11.84
N GLU A 591 1.30 -32.05 -12.81
CA GLU A 591 2.20 -31.71 -13.92
C GLU A 591 3.50 -31.01 -13.50
N ASP A 592 3.57 -30.49 -12.27
CA ASP A 592 4.81 -29.97 -11.68
C ASP A 592 5.79 -31.10 -11.37
N GLY A 593 5.31 -32.34 -11.17
CA GLY A 593 6.13 -33.45 -10.70
C GLY A 593 6.69 -33.25 -9.29
N LEU A 594 6.07 -32.38 -8.51
CA LEU A 594 6.43 -32.04 -7.13
C LEU A 594 5.38 -32.57 -6.16
N ILE A 595 5.74 -32.71 -4.89
CA ILE A 595 4.74 -32.97 -3.84
C ILE A 595 4.15 -31.64 -3.37
N GLN A 596 2.91 -31.65 -2.91
CA GLN A 596 2.32 -30.46 -2.28
C GLN A 596 3.00 -30.17 -0.94
N GLY A 597 3.80 -29.10 -0.90
CA GLY A 597 4.34 -28.50 0.32
C GLY A 597 3.27 -27.76 1.13
N ASP A 598 3.69 -26.98 2.13
CA ASP A 598 2.76 -26.15 2.89
C ASP A 598 2.18 -25.03 2.01
N TYR A 599 0.88 -24.74 2.17
CA TYR A 599 0.18 -23.71 1.37
C TYR A 599 0.59 -22.27 1.71
N THR A 600 1.17 -22.07 2.90
CA THR A 600 1.62 -20.79 3.44
C THR A 600 2.75 -21.03 4.43
N SER A 601 3.39 -19.96 4.92
CA SER A 601 4.41 -20.09 5.97
C SER A 601 3.80 -20.59 7.28
N ILE A 602 4.37 -21.67 7.81
CA ILE A 602 3.89 -22.32 9.04
C ILE A 602 4.50 -21.72 10.32
N ASP A 603 5.48 -20.82 10.19
CA ASP A 603 6.19 -20.18 11.31
C ASP A 603 6.98 -18.94 10.87
N ILE A 604 7.50 -18.17 11.83
CA ILE A 604 8.48 -17.11 11.54
C ILE A 604 9.80 -17.69 11.00
N GLY A 605 10.39 -16.98 10.03
CA GLY A 605 11.56 -17.42 9.31
C GLY A 605 12.89 -17.05 9.97
N PRO A 606 14.02 -17.50 9.39
CA PRO A 606 15.37 -17.15 9.87
C PRO A 606 15.67 -15.65 9.87
N TYR A 607 15.21 -14.88 8.87
CA TYR A 607 15.40 -13.43 8.83
C TYR A 607 14.74 -12.77 10.04
N ASP A 608 13.51 -13.14 10.37
CA ASP A 608 12.75 -12.56 11.49
C ASP A 608 13.51 -12.76 12.81
N LYS A 609 14.01 -13.97 13.03
CA LYS A 609 14.82 -14.34 14.20
C LYS A 609 16.13 -13.55 14.25
N TRP A 610 16.79 -13.39 13.11
CA TRP A 610 18.05 -12.65 12.99
C TRP A 610 17.86 -11.14 13.22
N ALA A 611 16.81 -10.55 12.65
CA ALA A 611 16.47 -9.15 12.80
C ALA A 611 16.16 -8.81 14.27
N ILE A 612 15.34 -9.62 14.95
CA ILE A 612 15.10 -9.49 16.40
C ILE A 612 16.41 -9.67 17.19
N SER A 613 17.25 -10.62 16.81
CA SER A 613 18.55 -10.81 17.47
C SER A 613 19.42 -9.57 17.40
N TRP A 614 19.56 -8.96 16.22
CA TRP A 614 20.29 -7.70 16.04
C TRP A 614 19.64 -6.54 16.82
N GLY A 615 18.30 -6.50 16.77
CA GLY A 615 17.48 -5.48 17.39
C GLY A 615 17.59 -5.48 18.91
N TYR A 616 17.81 -6.62 19.58
CA TYR A 616 17.70 -6.75 21.04
C TYR A 616 18.98 -7.20 21.77
N THR A 617 20.03 -7.64 21.06
CA THR A 617 21.31 -8.02 21.67
C THR A 617 22.15 -6.82 22.14
N ASP A 618 23.03 -7.05 23.11
CA ASP A 618 24.09 -6.10 23.51
C ASP A 618 25.27 -6.07 22.53
N LYS A 619 25.37 -7.04 21.61
CA LYS A 619 26.47 -7.16 20.62
C LYS A 619 25.95 -7.14 19.17
N PRO A 620 25.33 -6.04 18.71
CA PRO A 620 24.72 -5.99 17.37
C PRO A 620 25.73 -6.19 16.25
N ASP A 621 26.98 -5.75 16.43
CA ASP A 621 28.04 -5.88 15.41
C ASP A 621 28.41 -7.34 15.14
N ASP A 622 28.30 -8.23 16.13
CA ASP A 622 28.55 -9.66 15.93
C ASP A 622 27.44 -10.31 15.11
N VAL A 623 26.19 -9.92 15.33
CA VAL A 623 25.03 -10.40 14.56
C VAL A 623 25.08 -9.88 13.12
N MET A 624 25.50 -8.62 12.94
CA MET A 624 25.57 -7.95 11.65
C MET A 624 26.60 -8.57 10.69
N LYS A 625 27.61 -9.30 11.20
CA LYS A 625 28.56 -10.06 10.35
C LYS A 625 27.88 -11.10 9.46
N LEU A 626 26.67 -11.53 9.83
CA LEU A 626 25.89 -12.52 9.08
C LEU A 626 24.96 -11.89 8.04
N CYS A 627 24.96 -10.57 7.86
CA CYS A 627 24.00 -9.88 6.99
C CYS A 627 24.07 -10.31 5.51
N THR A 628 25.19 -10.87 5.06
CA THR A 628 25.38 -11.36 3.68
C THR A 628 24.91 -12.79 3.47
N GLN A 629 24.45 -13.49 4.52
CA GLN A 629 23.84 -14.82 4.35
C GLN A 629 22.51 -14.69 3.58
N PRO A 630 22.20 -15.62 2.66
CA PRO A 630 20.96 -15.56 1.88
C PRO A 630 19.70 -15.44 2.73
N GLU A 631 19.62 -16.18 3.84
CA GLU A 631 18.49 -16.14 4.78
C GLU A 631 18.33 -14.81 5.54
N HIS A 632 19.31 -13.92 5.46
CA HIS A 632 19.29 -12.60 6.08
C HIS A 632 19.11 -11.45 5.07
N ALA A 633 18.78 -11.78 3.81
CA ALA A 633 18.59 -10.79 2.77
C ALA A 633 17.39 -9.89 3.05
N PHE A 634 17.53 -8.60 2.73
CA PHE A 634 16.53 -7.59 3.09
C PHE A 634 16.33 -6.51 2.02
N ILE A 635 15.07 -6.30 1.64
CA ILE A 635 14.60 -5.11 0.92
C ILE A 635 13.24 -4.69 1.47
N SER A 636 13.14 -3.43 1.93
CA SER A 636 11.87 -2.82 2.37
C SER A 636 11.03 -2.25 1.23
N ASP A 637 9.86 -1.71 1.57
CA ASP A 637 8.91 -0.98 0.71
C ASP A 637 9.55 -0.10 -0.36
N GLU A 638 10.56 0.70 0.00
CA GLU A 638 11.24 1.58 -0.95
C GLU A 638 11.90 0.84 -2.13
N GLY A 639 12.25 -0.44 -1.96
CA GLY A 639 12.83 -1.27 -3.02
C GLY A 639 11.84 -2.11 -3.82
N SER A 640 10.61 -2.31 -3.34
CA SER A 640 9.59 -3.10 -4.06
C SER A 640 9.15 -2.45 -5.37
N SER A 641 9.17 -1.12 -5.41
CA SER A 641 8.94 -0.31 -6.60
C SER A 641 10.17 -0.19 -7.54
N GLY A 642 11.29 -0.83 -7.17
CA GLY A 642 12.56 -0.79 -7.91
C GLY A 642 12.76 -1.97 -8.87
N PRO A 643 13.92 -2.02 -9.56
CA PRO A 643 14.22 -2.98 -10.64
C PRO A 643 14.55 -4.41 -10.19
N ASP A 644 14.60 -4.67 -8.88
CA ASP A 644 15.06 -5.96 -8.34
C ASP A 644 13.92 -7.00 -8.42
N PRO A 645 14.08 -8.11 -9.16
CA PRO A 645 13.08 -9.17 -9.23
C PRO A 645 12.92 -9.94 -7.91
N HIS A 646 13.90 -9.89 -7.00
CA HIS A 646 13.80 -10.44 -5.64
C HIS A 646 13.10 -9.48 -4.66
N SER A 647 12.50 -8.40 -5.14
CA SER A 647 11.68 -7.50 -4.31
C SER A 647 10.29 -7.39 -4.93
N THR A 648 9.65 -8.54 -5.12
CA THR A 648 8.36 -8.68 -5.80
C THR A 648 7.38 -9.23 -4.79
N VAL A 649 6.16 -8.69 -4.75
CA VAL A 649 5.09 -9.24 -3.91
C VAL A 649 4.32 -10.30 -4.69
N TRP A 650 3.73 -11.27 -3.99
CA TRP A 650 2.95 -12.36 -4.58
C TRP A 650 3.75 -13.26 -5.52
N ASP A 651 5.05 -13.39 -5.27
CA ASP A 651 5.94 -14.33 -5.92
C ASP A 651 6.42 -15.41 -4.94
N LEU A 652 7.02 -16.49 -5.46
CA LEU A 652 7.54 -17.57 -4.63
C LEU A 652 8.77 -18.22 -5.28
N GLY A 653 9.84 -18.33 -4.50
CA GLY A 653 11.08 -19.01 -4.86
C GLY A 653 12.20 -18.09 -5.34
N GLU A 654 13.46 -18.55 -5.17
CA GLU A 654 14.68 -17.87 -5.65
C GLU A 654 14.63 -17.51 -7.14
N ASN A 655 13.94 -18.35 -7.91
CA ASN A 655 13.61 -18.12 -9.30
C ASN A 655 12.09 -18.14 -9.46
N SER A 656 11.45 -16.99 -9.25
CA SER A 656 9.99 -16.87 -9.29
C SER A 656 9.36 -17.22 -10.65
N LEU A 657 10.16 -17.35 -11.71
CA LEU A 657 9.71 -17.88 -13.00
C LEU A 657 9.31 -19.37 -12.91
N ASP A 658 9.88 -20.16 -11.99
CA ASP A 658 9.50 -21.57 -11.78
C ASP A 658 8.10 -21.68 -11.16
N PHE A 659 7.80 -20.78 -10.21
CA PHE A 659 6.46 -20.63 -9.67
C PHE A 659 5.48 -20.10 -10.73
N ALA A 660 5.86 -19.09 -11.52
CA ALA A 660 5.02 -18.57 -12.61
C ALA A 660 4.65 -19.66 -13.64
N ASP A 661 5.58 -20.58 -13.93
CA ASP A 661 5.31 -21.76 -14.76
C ASP A 661 4.30 -22.72 -14.12
N SER A 662 4.39 -22.95 -12.80
CA SER A 662 3.42 -23.78 -12.05
C SER A 662 2.03 -23.13 -12.02
N GLU A 663 1.94 -21.82 -11.75
CA GLU A 663 0.69 -21.05 -11.82
C GLU A 663 0.04 -21.15 -13.21
N MET A 664 0.82 -21.07 -14.29
CA MET A 664 0.27 -21.24 -15.64
C MET A 664 -0.18 -22.68 -15.92
N ARG A 665 0.49 -23.70 -15.37
CA ARG A 665 0.00 -25.09 -15.44
C ARG A 665 -1.33 -25.24 -14.70
N TYR A 666 -1.44 -24.69 -13.49
CA TYR A 666 -2.68 -24.63 -12.72
C TYR A 666 -3.79 -23.93 -13.51
N VAL A 667 -3.54 -22.72 -14.02
CA VAL A 667 -4.52 -21.93 -14.79
C VAL A 667 -5.03 -22.72 -15.99
N ASN A 668 -4.14 -23.34 -16.76
CA ASN A 668 -4.50 -24.10 -17.94
C ASN A 668 -5.33 -25.35 -17.62
N LYS A 669 -5.07 -26.01 -16.47
CA LYS A 669 -5.82 -27.19 -16.03
C LYS A 669 -7.18 -26.79 -15.47
N ALA A 670 -7.24 -25.79 -14.60
CA ALA A 670 -8.47 -25.28 -14.01
C ALA A 670 -9.44 -24.76 -15.09
N ARG A 671 -8.95 -24.10 -16.14
CA ARG A 671 -9.79 -23.67 -17.28
C ARG A 671 -10.48 -24.82 -17.99
N LYS A 672 -9.80 -25.96 -18.18
CA LYS A 672 -10.37 -27.16 -18.81
C LYS A 672 -11.44 -27.82 -17.95
N LEU A 673 -11.35 -27.67 -16.64
CA LEU A 673 -12.28 -28.26 -15.67
C LEU A 673 -13.40 -27.30 -15.24
N LEU A 674 -13.37 -26.06 -15.72
CA LEU A 674 -14.25 -24.98 -15.27
C LEU A 674 -15.74 -25.30 -15.47
N LEU A 675 -16.11 -25.86 -16.62
CA LEU A 675 -17.53 -26.19 -16.89
C LEU A 675 -17.96 -27.51 -16.24
N ASP A 676 -17.05 -28.48 -16.14
CA ASP A 676 -17.38 -29.86 -15.75
C ASP A 676 -17.29 -30.12 -14.24
N LYS A 677 -16.41 -29.41 -13.54
CA LYS A 677 -16.08 -29.65 -12.12
C LYS A 677 -16.33 -28.44 -11.22
N VAL A 678 -16.15 -27.22 -11.73
CA VAL A 678 -16.31 -26.01 -10.90
C VAL A 678 -17.77 -25.59 -10.79
N VAL A 679 -18.55 -25.72 -11.87
CA VAL A 679 -20.00 -25.42 -11.86
C VAL A 679 -20.79 -26.72 -11.65
N GLU A 680 -21.45 -26.85 -10.50
CA GLU A 680 -22.24 -28.04 -10.17
C GLU A 680 -23.68 -27.95 -10.72
N GLU A 681 -24.36 -29.09 -10.79
CA GLU A 681 -25.78 -29.15 -11.19
C GLU A 681 -26.66 -28.27 -10.27
N GLY A 682 -27.49 -27.44 -10.90
CA GLY A 682 -28.36 -26.50 -10.19
C GLY A 682 -27.71 -25.17 -9.80
N GLN A 683 -26.40 -25.00 -10.04
CA GLN A 683 -25.72 -23.71 -9.85
C GLN A 683 -25.84 -22.82 -11.10
N SER A 684 -25.68 -21.51 -10.89
CA SER A 684 -25.62 -20.55 -12.00
C SER A 684 -24.34 -20.69 -12.83
N TRP A 685 -24.47 -20.45 -14.13
CA TRP A 685 -23.33 -20.31 -15.04
C TRP A 685 -22.47 -19.08 -14.73
N GLU A 686 -22.95 -18.10 -13.95
CA GLU A 686 -22.13 -16.97 -13.52
C GLU A 686 -20.85 -17.42 -12.79
N LYS A 687 -20.90 -18.54 -12.05
CA LYS A 687 -19.72 -19.12 -11.41
C LYS A 687 -18.61 -19.48 -12.41
N ALA A 688 -18.95 -19.83 -13.65
CA ALA A 688 -17.96 -20.02 -14.69
C ALA A 688 -17.28 -18.69 -15.06
N ARG A 689 -18.03 -17.59 -15.17
CA ARG A 689 -17.48 -16.25 -15.41
C ARG A 689 -16.57 -15.80 -14.27
N GLU A 690 -16.99 -16.00 -13.03
CA GLU A 690 -16.18 -15.71 -11.84
C GLU A 690 -14.88 -16.50 -11.84
N GLY A 691 -14.96 -17.83 -12.01
CA GLY A 691 -13.78 -18.68 -12.08
C GLY A 691 -12.86 -18.31 -13.23
N PHE A 692 -13.40 -18.02 -14.43
CA PHE A 692 -12.61 -17.57 -15.56
C PHE A 692 -11.86 -16.26 -15.27
N ASN A 693 -12.53 -15.28 -14.67
CA ASN A 693 -11.93 -14.00 -14.31
C ASN A 693 -10.83 -14.15 -13.25
N THR A 694 -11.02 -15.00 -12.24
CA THR A 694 -9.98 -15.32 -11.26
C THR A 694 -8.76 -15.96 -11.93
N LEU A 695 -8.97 -16.90 -12.85
CA LEU A 695 -7.88 -17.53 -13.60
C LEU A 695 -7.19 -16.56 -14.56
N LEU A 696 -7.91 -15.58 -15.11
CA LEU A 696 -7.33 -14.51 -15.92
C LEU A 696 -6.49 -13.55 -15.08
N TYR A 697 -6.94 -13.22 -13.87
CA TYR A 697 -6.14 -12.47 -12.89
C TYR A 697 -4.83 -13.20 -12.56
N LYS A 698 -4.88 -14.51 -12.32
CA LYS A 698 -3.67 -15.31 -12.04
C LYS A 698 -2.70 -15.36 -13.22
N GLN A 699 -3.22 -15.53 -14.44
CA GLN A 699 -2.40 -15.42 -15.66
C GLN A 699 -1.69 -14.06 -15.74
N LEU A 700 -2.42 -12.96 -15.53
CA LEU A 700 -1.84 -11.61 -15.61
C LEU A 700 -0.87 -11.32 -14.45
N SER A 701 -1.15 -11.86 -13.25
CA SER A 701 -0.23 -11.76 -12.11
C SER A 701 1.09 -12.47 -12.39
N ALA A 702 1.06 -13.68 -12.95
CA ALA A 702 2.27 -14.42 -13.34
C ALA A 702 3.08 -13.68 -14.45
N ILE A 703 2.38 -13.06 -15.42
CA ILE A 703 2.99 -12.17 -16.42
C ILE A 703 3.66 -10.97 -15.75
N SER A 704 2.98 -10.34 -14.78
CA SER A 704 3.46 -9.16 -14.07
C SER A 704 4.72 -9.44 -13.26
N VAL A 705 4.73 -10.51 -12.45
CA VAL A 705 5.90 -11.01 -11.71
C VAL A 705 7.07 -11.29 -12.66
N SER A 706 6.80 -12.00 -13.76
CA SER A 706 7.83 -12.32 -14.76
C SER A 706 8.43 -11.08 -15.40
N SER A 707 7.66 -10.00 -15.54
CA SER A 707 8.12 -8.78 -16.18
C SER A 707 9.31 -8.15 -15.43
N LYS A 708 9.40 -8.26 -14.10
CA LYS A 708 10.48 -7.64 -13.32
C LYS A 708 11.88 -8.17 -13.65
N TRP A 709 11.97 -9.40 -14.16
CA TRP A 709 13.23 -10.00 -14.60
C TRP A 709 13.82 -9.31 -15.84
N ILE A 710 13.00 -8.72 -16.71
CA ILE A 710 13.44 -8.12 -17.98
C ILE A 710 14.06 -6.75 -17.77
N GLY A 711 15.35 -6.60 -18.08
CA GLY A 711 16.13 -5.43 -17.69
C GLY A 711 16.26 -5.29 -16.17
N GLY A 712 15.95 -6.33 -15.39
CA GLY A 712 16.02 -6.31 -13.93
C GLY A 712 17.44 -6.11 -13.42
N VAL A 713 17.56 -5.63 -12.19
CA VAL A 713 18.84 -5.33 -11.53
C VAL A 713 18.76 -5.71 -10.07
N TYR A 714 19.60 -6.64 -9.62
CA TYR A 714 19.68 -6.97 -8.20
C TYR A 714 20.29 -5.79 -7.43
N PHE A 715 19.58 -5.34 -6.40
CA PHE A 715 19.97 -4.23 -5.54
C PHE A 715 20.32 -4.74 -4.14
N ASN A 716 21.47 -4.35 -3.59
CA ASN A 716 21.94 -4.86 -2.31
C ASN A 716 22.43 -3.71 -1.42
N ARG A 717 22.11 -3.80 -0.13
CA ARG A 717 22.40 -2.76 0.87
C ARG A 717 23.69 -3.00 1.64
N TYR A 718 24.51 -3.97 1.20
CA TYR A 718 25.77 -4.33 1.83
C TYR A 718 26.78 -3.19 1.78
N LYS A 719 27.63 -3.11 2.80
CA LYS A 719 28.66 -2.09 2.94
C LYS A 719 30.00 -2.65 2.46
N LYS A 720 30.88 -1.76 2.02
CA LYS A 720 32.27 -2.13 1.74
C LYS A 720 32.91 -2.72 3.00
N GLY A 721 33.44 -3.94 2.89
CA GLY A 721 34.04 -4.68 4.00
C GLY A 721 33.13 -5.74 4.61
N ASP A 722 31.86 -5.81 4.20
CA ASP A 722 31.00 -6.96 4.53
C ASP A 722 31.51 -8.21 3.81
N GLU A 723 31.67 -9.30 4.56
CA GLU A 723 32.28 -10.53 4.08
C GLU A 723 31.41 -11.20 3.02
N ASN A 724 32.00 -11.60 1.89
CA ASN A 724 31.31 -12.20 0.75
C ASN A 724 30.16 -11.35 0.18
N ALA A 725 30.15 -10.04 0.44
CA ALA A 725 29.12 -9.15 -0.07
C ALA A 725 29.21 -9.05 -1.61
N PRO A 726 28.15 -9.41 -2.33
CA PRO A 726 28.11 -9.24 -3.77
C PRO A 726 27.89 -7.75 -4.13
N ASP A 727 28.19 -7.36 -5.37
CA ASP A 727 28.17 -5.95 -5.77
C ASP A 727 26.81 -5.27 -5.52
N PRO A 728 26.77 -3.99 -5.10
CA PRO A 728 25.52 -3.31 -4.75
C PRO A 728 24.47 -3.29 -5.85
N VAL A 729 24.91 -3.28 -7.11
CA VAL A 729 24.10 -3.20 -8.32
C VAL A 729 24.67 -4.18 -9.32
N ARG A 730 23.86 -5.11 -9.81
CA ARG A 730 24.25 -6.07 -10.84
C ARG A 730 23.06 -6.40 -11.75
N PRO A 731 23.22 -6.42 -13.09
CA PRO A 731 22.15 -6.86 -13.98
C PRO A 731 21.75 -8.31 -13.69
N VAL A 732 20.47 -8.62 -13.91
CA VAL A 732 19.97 -10.01 -13.91
C VAL A 732 20.65 -10.79 -15.04
N GLU A 733 20.87 -12.08 -14.82
CA GLU A 733 21.49 -12.99 -15.80
C GLU A 733 20.68 -13.04 -17.10
N VAL A 734 21.36 -12.88 -18.26
CA VAL A 734 20.69 -12.74 -19.57
C VAL A 734 19.73 -13.89 -19.89
N GLU A 735 20.08 -15.12 -19.54
CA GLU A 735 19.22 -16.29 -19.76
C GLU A 735 17.92 -16.25 -18.95
N ARG A 736 17.96 -15.71 -17.72
CA ARG A 736 16.75 -15.47 -16.91
C ARG A 736 15.88 -14.39 -17.55
N GLN A 737 16.49 -13.32 -18.09
CA GLN A 737 15.75 -12.26 -18.77
C GLN A 737 15.07 -12.76 -20.07
N ARG A 738 15.78 -13.56 -20.88
CA ARG A 738 15.24 -14.17 -22.11
C ARG A 738 14.12 -15.15 -21.80
N ARG A 739 14.28 -15.99 -20.78
CA ARG A 739 13.22 -16.89 -20.30
C ARG A 739 11.98 -16.10 -19.88
N ALA A 740 12.14 -15.03 -19.12
CA ALA A 740 11.02 -14.18 -18.69
C ALA A 740 10.31 -13.53 -19.88
N LEU A 741 11.07 -13.04 -20.87
CA LEU A 741 10.50 -12.49 -22.10
C LEU A 741 9.69 -13.55 -22.85
N ASP A 742 10.25 -14.75 -23.06
CA ASP A 742 9.56 -15.83 -23.74
C ASP A 742 8.30 -16.28 -22.96
N PHE A 743 8.36 -16.33 -21.63
CA PHE A 743 7.20 -16.62 -20.78
C PHE A 743 6.06 -15.61 -21.02
N ILE A 744 6.36 -14.31 -21.00
CA ILE A 744 5.34 -13.27 -21.22
C ILE A 744 4.75 -13.38 -22.62
N LEU A 745 5.60 -13.53 -23.63
CA LEU A 745 5.17 -13.65 -25.02
C LEU A 745 4.25 -14.86 -25.22
N ASN A 746 4.57 -16.00 -24.63
CA ASN A 746 3.79 -17.24 -24.76
C ASN A 746 2.46 -17.18 -24.01
N ASN A 747 2.43 -16.50 -22.85
CA ASN A 747 1.25 -16.46 -22.00
C ASN A 747 0.37 -15.23 -22.20
N ALA A 748 0.81 -14.19 -22.91
CA ALA A 748 0.00 -13.00 -23.18
C ALA A 748 -0.44 -12.87 -24.65
N PHE A 749 0.42 -13.25 -25.60
CA PHE A 749 0.25 -12.86 -27.02
C PHE A 749 -0.33 -13.96 -27.91
N GLU A 750 -0.48 -15.18 -27.41
CA GLU A 750 -1.12 -16.26 -28.16
C GLU A 750 -2.62 -16.38 -27.85
N ASP A 751 -3.45 -16.51 -28.89
CA ASP A 751 -4.89 -16.76 -28.73
C ASP A 751 -5.18 -17.96 -27.82
N LYS A 752 -4.39 -19.03 -27.96
CA LYS A 752 -4.56 -20.27 -27.19
C LYS A 752 -4.28 -20.09 -25.70
N ALA A 753 -3.52 -19.07 -25.31
CA ALA A 753 -3.19 -18.80 -23.91
C ALA A 753 -4.43 -18.42 -23.07
N PHE A 754 -5.52 -17.97 -23.72
CA PHE A 754 -6.76 -17.61 -23.03
C PHE A 754 -7.74 -18.78 -22.86
N GLY A 755 -7.49 -19.94 -23.49
CA GLY A 755 -8.35 -21.13 -23.37
C GLY A 755 -9.79 -20.93 -23.85
N LEU A 756 -10.02 -19.97 -24.74
CA LEU A 756 -11.36 -19.59 -25.19
C LEU A 756 -11.88 -20.55 -26.26
N THR A 757 -13.09 -21.08 -26.05
CA THR A 757 -13.85 -21.88 -27.02
C THR A 757 -15.27 -21.33 -27.14
N PRO A 758 -15.99 -21.58 -28.26
CA PRO A 758 -17.41 -21.21 -28.36
C PRO A 758 -18.26 -21.79 -27.22
N GLU A 759 -17.90 -22.99 -26.75
CA GLU A 759 -18.56 -23.65 -25.62
C GLU A 759 -18.36 -22.88 -24.31
N ILE A 760 -17.12 -22.52 -23.96
CA ILE A 760 -16.86 -21.76 -22.73
C ILE A 760 -17.53 -20.39 -22.80
N LEU A 761 -17.41 -19.68 -23.93
CA LEU A 761 -17.96 -18.34 -24.11
C LEU A 761 -19.48 -18.30 -23.97
N ALA A 762 -20.18 -19.34 -24.41
CA ALA A 762 -21.63 -19.47 -24.23
C ALA A 762 -22.05 -19.60 -22.75
N LYS A 763 -21.11 -19.87 -21.84
CA LYS A 763 -21.32 -20.07 -20.40
C LYS A 763 -20.73 -18.96 -19.52
N LEU A 764 -20.03 -17.97 -20.09
CA LEU A 764 -19.48 -16.83 -19.32
C LEU A 764 -20.47 -15.66 -19.21
N GLY A 765 -21.75 -15.96 -18.98
CA GLY A 765 -22.78 -14.95 -18.73
C GLY A 765 -22.66 -14.35 -17.33
N ALA A 766 -23.07 -13.09 -17.16
CA ALA A 766 -23.27 -12.49 -15.82
C ALA A 766 -24.76 -12.49 -15.45
N GLU A 767 -25.08 -12.74 -14.18
CA GLU A 767 -26.41 -12.46 -13.65
C GLU A 767 -26.50 -10.98 -13.26
N GLN A 768 -27.71 -10.42 -13.37
CA GLN A 768 -27.96 -9.02 -13.03
C GLN A 768 -29.00 -8.97 -11.93
N TRP A 769 -28.55 -8.61 -10.73
CA TRP A 769 -29.39 -8.37 -9.57
C TRP A 769 -29.52 -6.86 -9.34
N PHE A 770 -30.71 -6.39 -8.95
CA PHE A 770 -30.96 -4.95 -8.78
C PHE A 770 -30.14 -4.33 -7.64
N ASP A 771 -29.85 -5.12 -6.60
CA ASP A 771 -29.06 -4.75 -5.42
C ASP A 771 -27.55 -4.97 -5.61
N ASP A 772 -27.17 -5.68 -6.67
CA ASP A 772 -25.79 -5.89 -7.05
C ASP A 772 -25.31 -4.68 -7.86
N ARG A 773 -24.82 -3.66 -7.15
CA ARG A 773 -24.17 -2.46 -7.73
C ARG A 773 -22.81 -2.78 -8.37
N ARG A 774 -22.66 -3.97 -8.96
CA ARG A 774 -21.68 -4.18 -10.02
C ARG A 774 -21.94 -3.12 -11.09
N GLY A 775 -20.94 -2.81 -11.90
CA GLY A 775 -21.12 -1.88 -13.01
C GLY A 775 -22.29 -2.33 -13.90
N ASN A 776 -22.56 -1.60 -14.96
CA ASN A 776 -23.54 -2.03 -15.96
C ASN A 776 -22.95 -3.24 -16.74
N ASP A 777 -22.66 -4.34 -16.03
CA ASP A 777 -21.92 -5.49 -16.50
C ASP A 777 -22.71 -6.07 -17.65
N ARG A 778 -22.11 -5.99 -18.84
CA ARG A 778 -22.63 -6.67 -20.01
C ARG A 778 -22.90 -8.12 -19.64
N ALA A 779 -24.14 -8.57 -19.89
CA ALA A 779 -24.54 -9.95 -19.67
C ALA A 779 -23.63 -10.91 -20.45
N ASP A 780 -23.13 -10.48 -21.61
CA ASP A 780 -22.08 -11.15 -22.38
C ASP A 780 -20.67 -10.65 -22.02
N LEU A 781 -19.69 -11.56 -21.92
CA LEU A 781 -18.29 -11.19 -21.71
C LEU A 781 -17.75 -10.46 -22.96
N PRO A 782 -17.23 -9.23 -22.86
CA PRO A 782 -16.64 -8.51 -24.00
C PRO A 782 -15.25 -9.06 -24.33
N VAL A 783 -15.20 -10.24 -24.97
CA VAL A 783 -13.99 -11.03 -25.20
C VAL A 783 -12.84 -10.22 -25.80
N HIS A 784 -13.12 -9.41 -26.83
CA HIS A 784 -12.08 -8.63 -27.50
C HIS A 784 -11.46 -7.56 -26.60
N ASP A 785 -12.25 -6.88 -25.76
CA ASP A 785 -11.74 -5.86 -24.84
C ASP A 785 -10.93 -6.51 -23.70
N VAL A 786 -11.42 -7.61 -23.14
CA VAL A 786 -10.73 -8.33 -22.05
C VAL A 786 -9.38 -8.88 -22.51
N VAL A 787 -9.34 -9.59 -23.64
CA VAL A 787 -8.10 -10.16 -24.19
C VAL A 787 -7.13 -9.06 -24.58
N LEU A 788 -7.61 -8.01 -25.27
CA LEU A 788 -6.75 -6.88 -25.66
C LEU A 788 -6.23 -6.12 -24.43
N GLY A 789 -7.02 -6.01 -23.36
CA GLY A 789 -6.59 -5.39 -22.11
C GLY A 789 -5.39 -6.11 -21.48
N VAL A 790 -5.43 -7.44 -21.42
CA VAL A 790 -4.29 -8.27 -20.95
C VAL A 790 -3.08 -8.13 -21.87
N GLN A 791 -3.29 -8.24 -23.19
CA GLN A 791 -2.26 -8.09 -24.21
C GLN A 791 -1.58 -6.70 -24.16
N ALA A 792 -2.36 -5.64 -24.09
CA ALA A 792 -1.87 -4.27 -24.01
C ALA A 792 -1.14 -3.99 -22.69
N SER A 793 -1.58 -4.62 -21.59
CA SER A 793 -0.89 -4.54 -20.30
C SER A 793 0.50 -5.17 -20.37
N ALA A 794 0.60 -6.39 -20.91
CA ALA A 794 1.88 -7.05 -21.14
C ALA A 794 2.79 -6.23 -22.09
N MET A 795 2.22 -5.64 -23.15
CA MET A 795 2.97 -4.75 -24.05
C MET A 795 3.52 -3.51 -23.31
N SER A 796 2.73 -2.94 -22.40
CA SER A 796 3.15 -1.79 -21.59
C SER A 796 4.26 -2.17 -20.61
N MET A 797 4.19 -3.37 -20.04
CA MET A 797 5.28 -3.91 -19.22
C MET A 797 6.56 -4.07 -20.03
N LEU A 798 6.51 -4.53 -21.29
CA LEU A 798 7.70 -4.79 -22.12
C LEU A 798 8.31 -3.54 -22.77
N MET A 799 7.48 -2.63 -23.28
CA MET A 799 7.90 -1.57 -24.21
C MET A 799 7.87 -0.16 -23.61
N ASN A 800 7.58 0.01 -22.31
CA ASN A 800 7.61 1.34 -21.72
C ASN A 800 9.03 1.96 -21.76
N PRO A 801 9.14 3.30 -21.92
CA PRO A 801 10.43 4.00 -22.02
C PRO A 801 11.38 3.77 -20.84
N THR A 802 10.86 3.63 -19.62
CA THR A 802 11.67 3.42 -18.41
C THR A 802 12.42 2.09 -18.49
N ARG A 803 11.71 1.01 -18.85
CA ARG A 803 12.31 -0.32 -19.00
C ARG A 803 13.30 -0.38 -20.16
N LEU A 804 12.93 0.15 -21.33
CA LEU A 804 13.82 0.15 -22.48
C LEU A 804 15.10 0.95 -22.22
N GLY A 805 14.99 2.07 -21.49
CA GLY A 805 16.15 2.82 -21.00
C GLY A 805 17.02 2.02 -20.05
N ARG A 806 16.41 1.28 -19.11
CA ARG A 806 17.15 0.43 -18.17
C ARG A 806 17.86 -0.74 -18.85
N VAL A 807 17.25 -1.36 -19.86
CA VAL A 807 17.90 -2.40 -20.68
C VAL A 807 19.16 -1.83 -21.32
N LEU A 808 19.06 -0.65 -21.93
CA LEU A 808 20.21 0.04 -22.51
C LEU A 808 21.30 0.38 -21.47
N ASP A 809 20.92 0.85 -20.28
CA ASP A 809 21.88 1.09 -19.20
C ASP A 809 22.54 -0.20 -18.70
N ASN A 810 21.82 -1.32 -18.71
CA ASN A 810 22.38 -2.61 -18.32
C ASN A 810 23.38 -3.13 -19.36
N GLU A 811 23.19 -2.87 -20.66
CA GLU A 811 24.21 -3.13 -21.69
C GLU A 811 25.54 -2.44 -21.34
N MET A 812 25.49 -1.24 -20.76
CA MET A 812 26.70 -0.52 -20.30
C MET A 812 27.29 -1.06 -18.99
N ARG A 813 26.48 -1.74 -18.16
CA ARG A 813 26.92 -2.39 -16.92
C ARG A 813 27.50 -3.79 -17.17
N THR A 814 27.13 -4.41 -18.28
CA THR A 814 27.66 -5.71 -18.69
C THR A 814 29.04 -5.54 -19.37
N PRO A 815 30.08 -6.30 -18.95
CA PRO A 815 31.38 -6.25 -19.59
C PRO A 815 31.34 -6.54 -21.10
N GLN A 816 32.23 -5.90 -21.88
CA GLN A 816 32.24 -5.92 -23.36
C GLN A 816 32.40 -7.31 -24.04
N GLY A 817 32.59 -8.38 -23.27
CA GLY A 817 32.68 -9.77 -23.77
C GLY A 817 31.60 -10.71 -23.22
N GLU A 818 30.69 -10.19 -22.40
CA GLU A 818 29.58 -10.94 -21.83
C GLU A 818 28.30 -10.64 -22.60
N ASP A 819 27.42 -11.64 -22.68
CA ASP A 819 26.14 -11.52 -23.36
C ASP A 819 25.14 -10.71 -22.53
N ALA A 820 24.32 -9.90 -23.19
CA ALA A 820 23.35 -9.02 -22.58
C ALA A 820 22.06 -9.00 -23.40
N LEU A 821 20.90 -8.91 -22.72
CA LEU A 821 19.65 -8.63 -23.38
C LEU A 821 19.68 -7.20 -23.92
N THR A 822 19.33 -7.01 -25.19
CA THR A 822 19.38 -5.70 -25.85
C THR A 822 18.00 -5.19 -26.25
N VAL A 823 17.85 -3.87 -26.41
CA VAL A 823 16.59 -3.28 -26.91
C VAL A 823 16.17 -3.84 -28.29
N PRO A 824 17.08 -3.96 -29.29
CA PRO A 824 16.75 -4.62 -30.55
C PRO A 824 16.24 -6.05 -30.38
N GLU A 825 16.84 -6.85 -29.49
CA GLU A 825 16.39 -8.23 -29.24
C GLU A 825 14.96 -8.27 -28.68
N ILE A 826 14.61 -7.36 -27.77
CA ILE A 826 13.23 -7.25 -27.25
C ILE A 826 12.25 -6.92 -28.39
N PHE A 827 12.58 -5.92 -29.21
CA PHE A 827 11.74 -5.51 -30.33
C PHE A 827 11.56 -6.63 -31.36
N GLU A 828 12.65 -7.34 -31.71
CA GLU A 828 12.63 -8.49 -32.60
C GLU A 828 11.74 -9.62 -32.06
N LYS A 829 11.93 -10.05 -30.81
CA LYS A 829 11.12 -11.11 -30.20
C LYS A 829 9.64 -10.73 -30.10
N VAL A 830 9.33 -9.48 -29.74
CA VAL A 830 7.95 -8.98 -29.71
C VAL A 830 7.35 -8.98 -31.12
N ARG A 831 8.06 -8.44 -32.11
CA ARG A 831 7.62 -8.41 -33.52
C ARG A 831 7.36 -9.83 -34.01
N ASP A 832 8.32 -10.72 -33.87
CA ASP A 832 8.23 -12.09 -34.38
C ASP A 832 7.07 -12.85 -33.75
N LYS A 833 6.79 -12.61 -32.45
CA LYS A 833 5.61 -13.18 -31.78
C LYS A 833 4.29 -12.58 -32.28
N VAL A 834 4.20 -11.25 -32.34
CA VAL A 834 2.98 -10.52 -32.71
C VAL A 834 2.63 -10.70 -34.20
N TRP A 835 3.63 -10.88 -35.05
CA TRP A 835 3.47 -11.03 -36.49
C TRP A 835 3.73 -12.46 -36.98
N ALA A 836 3.80 -13.44 -36.08
CA ALA A 836 4.04 -14.86 -36.39
C ALA A 836 3.07 -15.43 -37.44
N SER A 837 1.83 -14.94 -37.48
CA SER A 837 0.83 -15.36 -38.47
C SER A 837 1.18 -14.99 -39.91
N LEU A 838 2.12 -14.06 -40.12
CA LEU A 838 2.63 -13.68 -41.43
C LEU A 838 3.76 -14.59 -41.91
N ASP A 839 4.41 -15.35 -41.01
CA ASP A 839 5.46 -16.28 -41.41
C ASP A 839 4.84 -17.52 -42.07
N PRO A 840 5.22 -17.84 -43.32
CA PRO A 840 4.74 -19.03 -44.02
C PRO A 840 4.99 -20.37 -43.30
N LYS A 841 5.93 -20.41 -42.34
CA LYS A 841 6.24 -21.59 -41.52
C LYS A 841 5.32 -21.76 -40.31
N PHE A 842 4.72 -20.67 -39.83
CA PHE A 842 3.95 -20.64 -38.58
C PHE A 842 2.48 -20.26 -38.78
N GLY A 843 2.10 -19.79 -39.97
CA GLY A 843 0.70 -19.57 -40.34
C GLY A 843 -0.16 -20.82 -40.14
N ASN A 844 -1.39 -20.64 -39.67
CA ASN A 844 -2.34 -21.72 -39.41
C ASN A 844 -2.76 -22.42 -40.72
N GLY A 845 -1.94 -23.36 -41.19
CA GLY A 845 -2.28 -24.32 -42.23
C GLY A 845 -1.19 -24.52 -43.27
N GLY A 846 -0.93 -25.79 -43.60
CA GLY A 846 -0.57 -26.14 -44.98
C GLY A 846 -1.66 -25.66 -45.97
N PRO A 847 -1.63 -26.04 -47.25
CA PRO A 847 -2.53 -25.50 -48.26
C PRO A 847 -4.02 -25.72 -47.92
N HIS A 848 -4.64 -24.76 -47.24
CA HIS A 848 -6.04 -24.72 -46.84
C HIS A 848 -6.56 -23.29 -47.05
N GLU A 849 -7.66 -23.17 -47.79
CA GLU A 849 -8.26 -21.91 -48.21
C GLU A 849 -8.73 -21.07 -47.01
N PHE A 850 -8.06 -19.94 -46.74
CA PHE A 850 -8.49 -18.97 -45.73
C PHE A 850 -9.88 -18.41 -46.08
N ASN A 851 -10.73 -18.20 -45.08
CA ASN A 851 -12.04 -17.59 -45.28
C ASN A 851 -12.46 -16.74 -44.07
N ALA A 852 -13.58 -16.04 -44.18
CA ALA A 852 -14.03 -15.11 -43.15
C ALA A 852 -14.25 -15.73 -41.75
N ARG A 853 -14.46 -17.06 -41.66
CA ARG A 853 -14.58 -17.77 -40.36
C ARG A 853 -13.33 -18.55 -39.96
N ASN A 854 -12.34 -18.65 -40.86
CA ASN A 854 -11.03 -19.20 -40.59
C ASN A 854 -9.98 -18.27 -41.21
N PRO A 855 -9.83 -17.05 -40.66
CA PRO A 855 -8.95 -16.05 -41.23
C PRO A 855 -7.49 -16.43 -40.97
N MET A 856 -6.59 -15.98 -41.86
CA MET A 856 -5.15 -16.12 -41.69
C MET A 856 -4.67 -15.52 -40.35
N ILE A 857 -5.21 -14.34 -40.00
CA ILE A 857 -4.94 -13.64 -38.76
C ILE A 857 -6.23 -13.60 -37.97
N SER A 858 -6.27 -14.12 -36.74
CA SER A 858 -7.48 -14.10 -35.91
C SER A 858 -7.90 -12.67 -35.52
N SER A 859 -9.14 -12.49 -35.05
CA SER A 859 -9.59 -11.18 -34.57
C SER A 859 -8.80 -10.69 -33.35
N LEU A 860 -8.36 -11.60 -32.48
CA LEU A 860 -7.58 -11.25 -31.29
C LEU A 860 -6.16 -10.83 -31.71
N GLN A 861 -5.53 -11.60 -32.59
CA GLN A 861 -4.21 -11.29 -33.13
C GLN A 861 -4.19 -9.97 -33.91
N ARG A 862 -5.22 -9.65 -34.71
CA ARG A 862 -5.31 -8.35 -35.41
C ARG A 862 -5.38 -7.18 -34.43
N ASN A 863 -6.05 -7.34 -33.28
CA ASN A 863 -6.08 -6.32 -32.24
C ASN A 863 -4.71 -6.14 -31.59
N LEU A 864 -4.02 -7.24 -31.27
CA LEU A 864 -2.64 -7.21 -30.77
C LEU A 864 -1.66 -6.56 -31.75
N GLN A 865 -1.77 -6.87 -33.05
CA GLN A 865 -0.95 -6.26 -34.11
C GLN A 865 -1.18 -4.76 -34.24
N ARG A 866 -2.44 -4.30 -34.13
CA ARG A 866 -2.77 -2.87 -34.06
C ARG A 866 -2.16 -2.20 -32.83
N GLU A 867 -2.28 -2.85 -31.67
CA GLU A 867 -1.72 -2.35 -30.42
C GLU A 867 -0.20 -2.19 -30.52
N HIS A 868 0.51 -3.24 -30.96
CA HIS A 868 1.96 -3.20 -31.16
C HIS A 868 2.37 -2.08 -32.15
N LEU A 869 1.62 -1.93 -33.25
CA LEU A 869 1.86 -0.86 -34.21
C LEU A 869 1.68 0.53 -33.58
N ASP A 870 0.62 0.74 -32.79
CA ASP A 870 0.40 2.00 -32.06
C ASP A 870 1.56 2.31 -31.11
N ARG A 871 2.04 1.32 -30.36
CA ARG A 871 3.18 1.48 -29.47
C ARG A 871 4.45 1.87 -30.22
N LEU A 872 4.75 1.20 -31.34
CA LEU A 872 5.90 1.54 -32.17
C LEU A 872 5.80 2.93 -32.81
N ILE A 873 4.61 3.36 -33.22
CA ILE A 873 4.37 4.71 -33.77
C ILE A 873 4.62 5.77 -32.68
N ASP A 874 4.08 5.58 -31.48
CA ASP A 874 4.31 6.48 -30.35
C ASP A 874 5.81 6.60 -30.02
N LEU A 875 6.52 5.47 -29.94
CA LEU A 875 7.96 5.44 -29.71
C LEU A 875 8.75 6.10 -30.87
N ALA A 876 8.38 5.84 -32.13
CA ALA A 876 9.06 6.37 -33.31
C ALA A 876 8.88 7.88 -33.53
N THR A 877 7.81 8.47 -33.00
CA THR A 877 7.52 9.92 -33.07
C THR A 877 8.11 10.72 -31.91
N GLY A 878 8.68 10.05 -30.91
CA GLY A 878 9.45 10.67 -29.83
C GLY A 878 8.63 11.53 -28.86
N ALA A 879 7.31 11.35 -28.76
CA ALA A 879 6.48 12.14 -27.84
C ALA A 879 6.77 11.77 -26.36
N ASN A 880 6.94 12.78 -25.49
CA ASN A 880 6.93 12.66 -24.02
C ASN A 880 7.84 11.56 -23.43
N TRP A 881 9.11 11.53 -23.82
CA TRP A 881 10.10 10.64 -23.21
C TRP A 881 10.62 11.18 -21.88
N PRO A 882 10.72 10.34 -20.82
CA PRO A 882 11.23 10.79 -19.52
C PRO A 882 12.76 10.84 -19.45
N ASN A 883 13.48 10.13 -20.32
CA ASN A 883 14.92 9.90 -20.16
C ASN A 883 15.75 10.02 -21.46
N ALA A 884 17.08 10.06 -21.30
CA ALA A 884 18.05 10.31 -22.39
C ALA A 884 18.19 9.17 -23.41
N SER A 885 17.63 7.98 -23.13
CA SER A 885 17.67 6.83 -24.05
C SER A 885 16.76 7.00 -25.28
N ALA A 886 15.88 8.01 -25.25
CA ALA A 886 14.84 8.26 -26.23
C ALA A 886 15.29 8.21 -27.69
N ASN A 887 16.42 8.83 -28.03
CA ASN A 887 16.89 8.90 -29.42
C ASN A 887 17.22 7.52 -29.99
N THR A 888 17.85 6.67 -29.19
CA THR A 888 18.22 5.31 -29.58
C THR A 888 16.97 4.48 -29.81
N VAL A 889 16.05 4.47 -28.83
CA VAL A 889 14.82 3.68 -28.93
C VAL A 889 13.91 4.18 -30.05
N THR A 890 13.79 5.50 -30.25
CA THR A 890 13.06 6.11 -31.37
C THR A 890 13.60 5.64 -32.71
N THR A 891 14.92 5.56 -32.86
CA THR A 891 15.56 5.11 -34.10
C THR A 891 15.33 3.63 -34.36
N LEU A 892 15.41 2.80 -33.31
CA LEU A 892 15.10 1.38 -33.37
C LEU A 892 13.63 1.13 -33.70
N ALA A 893 12.70 1.85 -33.07
CA ALA A 893 11.26 1.72 -33.37
C ALA A 893 10.95 2.03 -34.84
N ARG A 894 11.64 3.02 -35.44
CA ARG A 894 11.53 3.31 -36.88
C ARG A 894 12.09 2.20 -37.77
N LEU A 895 13.13 1.50 -37.32
CA LEU A 895 13.63 0.33 -38.03
C LEU A 895 12.59 -0.79 -37.98
N GLU A 896 12.04 -1.09 -36.80
CA GLU A 896 10.99 -2.10 -36.63
C GLU A 896 9.74 -1.83 -37.47
N LEU A 897 9.28 -0.59 -37.54
CA LEU A 897 8.15 -0.22 -38.41
C LEU A 897 8.43 -0.57 -39.89
N ARG A 898 9.68 -0.39 -40.36
CA ARG A 898 10.07 -0.78 -41.73
C ARG A 898 10.12 -2.29 -41.89
N GLU A 899 10.61 -3.03 -40.89
CA GLU A 899 10.60 -4.49 -40.90
C GLU A 899 9.18 -5.04 -41.01
N ILE A 900 8.27 -4.52 -40.19
CA ILE A 900 6.86 -4.90 -40.22
C ILE A 900 6.23 -4.56 -41.59
N ASP A 901 6.51 -3.38 -42.16
CA ASP A 901 6.01 -3.05 -43.51
C ASP A 901 6.46 -4.06 -44.57
N ARG A 902 7.72 -4.55 -44.47
CA ARG A 902 8.24 -5.60 -45.36
C ARG A 902 7.49 -6.92 -45.17
N MET A 903 7.33 -7.37 -43.93
CA MET A 903 6.58 -8.60 -43.63
C MET A 903 5.14 -8.53 -44.14
N ILE A 904 4.47 -7.38 -43.98
CA ILE A 904 3.11 -7.20 -44.47
C ILE A 904 3.06 -7.17 -46.00
N ALA A 905 4.04 -6.53 -46.66
CA ALA A 905 4.12 -6.49 -48.11
C ALA A 905 4.25 -7.90 -48.72
N ASP A 906 5.07 -8.76 -48.09
CA ASP A 906 5.26 -10.15 -48.51
C ASP A 906 3.98 -10.96 -48.34
N ALA A 907 3.30 -10.83 -47.18
CA ALA A 907 2.04 -11.51 -46.92
C ALA A 907 0.89 -11.07 -47.86
N LEU A 908 0.83 -9.79 -48.23
CA LEU A 908 -0.15 -9.30 -49.21
C LEU A 908 0.11 -9.81 -50.64
N GLY A 909 1.28 -10.39 -50.89
CA GLY A 909 1.62 -11.09 -52.14
C GLY A 909 1.03 -12.49 -52.26
N THR A 910 0.41 -13.03 -51.20
CA THR A 910 -0.21 -14.37 -51.16
C THR A 910 -1.73 -14.31 -51.12
N ASP A 911 -2.41 -15.47 -51.13
CA ASP A 911 -3.86 -15.54 -50.91
C ASP A 911 -4.18 -15.26 -49.43
N VAL A 912 -5.05 -14.28 -49.18
CA VAL A 912 -5.39 -13.78 -47.85
C VAL A 912 -6.89 -13.51 -47.75
N ASP A 913 -7.50 -13.88 -46.62
CA ASP A 913 -8.93 -13.63 -46.42
C ASP A 913 -9.24 -12.12 -46.33
N PRO A 914 -10.52 -11.70 -46.56
CA PRO A 914 -10.88 -10.29 -46.57
C PRO A 914 -10.57 -9.52 -45.28
N TYR A 915 -10.67 -10.15 -44.10
CA TYR A 915 -10.39 -9.48 -42.83
C TYR A 915 -8.90 -9.26 -42.62
N SER A 916 -8.08 -10.28 -42.89
CA SER A 916 -6.62 -10.15 -42.82
C SER A 916 -6.12 -9.14 -43.84
N LYS A 917 -6.63 -9.19 -45.09
CA LYS A 917 -6.28 -8.22 -46.13
C LYS A 917 -6.58 -6.78 -45.73
N ALA A 918 -7.79 -6.51 -45.24
CA ALA A 918 -8.20 -5.17 -44.84
C ALA A 918 -7.33 -4.63 -43.68
N HIS A 919 -7.03 -5.49 -42.71
CA HIS A 919 -6.15 -5.13 -41.59
C HIS A 919 -4.71 -4.83 -42.03
N LEU A 920 -4.14 -5.67 -42.90
CA LEU A 920 -2.77 -5.51 -43.38
C LEU A 920 -2.61 -4.24 -44.24
N VAL A 921 -3.58 -3.93 -45.10
CA VAL A 921 -3.59 -2.68 -45.88
C VAL A 921 -3.64 -1.45 -44.97
N ASP A 922 -4.53 -1.45 -43.98
CA ASP A 922 -4.63 -0.38 -42.96
C ASP A 922 -3.33 -0.21 -42.17
N ALA A 923 -2.71 -1.31 -41.74
CA ALA A 923 -1.45 -1.30 -41.02
C ALA A 923 -0.33 -0.66 -41.84
N ARG A 924 -0.18 -1.01 -43.13
CA ARG A 924 0.81 -0.36 -44.03
C ARG A 924 0.56 1.13 -44.21
N GLU A 925 -0.69 1.55 -44.36
CA GLU A 925 -1.03 2.97 -44.49
C GLU A 925 -0.62 3.76 -43.23
N ARG A 926 -0.88 3.20 -42.04
CA ARG A 926 -0.49 3.79 -40.76
C ARG A 926 1.03 3.87 -40.61
N ILE A 927 1.75 2.81 -40.96
CA ILE A 927 3.23 2.79 -40.94
C ILE A 927 3.79 3.89 -41.85
N GLY A 928 3.31 3.98 -43.10
CA GLY A 928 3.74 4.99 -44.06
C GLY A 928 3.57 6.41 -43.52
N ARG A 929 2.37 6.74 -43.01
CA ARG A 929 2.08 8.06 -42.42
C ARG A 929 2.94 8.36 -41.20
N ALA A 930 3.19 7.37 -40.34
CA ALA A 930 4.01 7.56 -39.15
C ALA A 930 5.49 7.82 -39.50
N LEU A 931 6.05 7.07 -40.45
CA LEU A 931 7.43 7.27 -40.91
C LEU A 931 7.63 8.63 -41.59
N GLU A 932 6.62 9.14 -42.31
CA GLU A 932 6.61 10.50 -42.85
C GLU A 932 6.54 11.56 -41.74
N ALA A 933 5.59 11.43 -40.81
CA ALA A 933 5.41 12.40 -39.71
C ALA A 933 6.65 12.49 -38.80
N ALA A 934 7.29 11.36 -38.50
CA ALA A 934 8.51 11.28 -37.72
C ALA A 934 9.71 12.00 -38.36
N TYR A 935 9.68 12.20 -39.70
CA TYR A 935 10.66 13.00 -40.44
C TYR A 935 10.37 14.50 -40.41
N ILE A 936 9.10 14.89 -40.25
CA ILE A 936 8.65 16.30 -40.23
C ILE A 936 8.82 16.92 -38.83
N ARG A 937 8.76 16.13 -37.76
CA ARG A 937 8.83 16.59 -36.35
C ARG A 937 10.25 16.94 -35.83
N ARG A 938 11.15 17.40 -36.71
CA ARG A 938 12.41 18.04 -36.31
C ARG A 938 12.25 19.54 -36.51
N ASP A 939 11.77 20.23 -35.48
CA ASP A 939 11.97 21.67 -35.22
C ASP A 939 11.74 21.95 -33.72
#